data_AF-A0A173UTZ1-F1
#
_entry.id   AF-A0A173UTZ1-F1
#
_cell.length_a   1.000
_cell.length_b   1.000
_cell.length_c   1.000
_cell.angle_alpha   90.00
_cell.angle_beta   90.00
_cell.angle_gamma   90.00
#
_symmetry.space_group_name_H-M   'P 1'
#
loop_
_entity.id
_entity.type
_entity.pdbx_description
1 polymer ?
#
loop_
_entity_poly.entity_id
_entity_poly.type
_entity_poly.pdbx_seq_one_letter_code
_entity_poly.pdbx_strand_id
1 'polypeptide(L)'
;MIEKNSGKPYMNVIFGNFYSPGYDDPDFVDETMELIKNLGYNSVMFDTKDWEDFRERYKTGERSQYVKMQEYMGQSALKHGLTYNFLVLYLNGDNLYPHIRFSPPVFGEEVVTIDQKGGKWYKYWSDTARETMAEHVDQILQMYGEGCTTCRLGQKQVLPTCTMWDPIAAPSFDQDGIERYQKFLKEKYKNNISLFNERYDLDIDDFKQLKPEDYWYSVIYGEGSCYTGEDIRKRTKKFWIWKDNMSWKIEELRLYFKDMQTRLKKDHPELFLCPDLSQWGYFLNVYSQKQCDSDNPDYSELWDTAMRGIDMYAISPYVDSCHFITVPARPDASPDAYVTSCQHSMMRVMNEGKECIGGIYWGRYIYRDLYAFLTPEEIVGTMTACGVDGYTSYGMNGLDDGGVLNRMEDDFLDSLRRGNTWCAEVIPKRGKSKFKEIAILFPSEMSDYEPFDVENNEIRRLDMLGWYEICCDLGYQTDVISYHDILENKLNDYKMLIVPSNDCYFAEEHTDMEKMIREWVTNGGVVLHGPDCGLSKNCFGIQGIPCEKTPYIYQKPVIPQGCEFQRYETGRCISAYADDAGKCIVMQEIEKGKVISCGVQLGASYVAKNIPHVPYEQRNKEMYPIIQARSTLLEDLLGVCGKPVSGICERGIEAGVFETGMVLVNHRSTPYEIGNLKGNRKFTNPVNDTVLLPHSAVWIERE
;
A
#
# COMPACT_ATOMS: atom_id res chain seq x y z
N MET A 1 8.16 11.78 14.37
CA MET A 1 9.11 12.73 13.75
C MET A 1 8.61 14.14 14.06
N ILE A 2 9.37 15.02 14.73
CA ILE A 2 8.83 16.32 15.22
C ILE A 2 9.39 17.48 14.41
N GLU A 3 8.53 18.26 13.76
CA GLU A 3 8.91 19.46 13.02
C GLU A 3 9.37 20.56 13.99
N LYS A 4 10.50 21.18 13.69
CA LYS A 4 11.27 22.01 14.63
C LYS A 4 10.56 23.31 15.01
N ASN A 5 9.93 23.99 14.04
CA ASN A 5 9.37 25.32 14.24
C ASN A 5 8.04 25.27 15.01
N SER A 6 7.21 24.27 14.73
CA SER A 6 5.91 24.07 15.38
C SER A 6 5.99 23.24 16.66
N GLY A 7 7.05 22.41 16.82
CA GLY A 7 7.15 21.46 17.94
C GLY A 7 6.12 20.33 17.87
N LYS A 8 5.46 20.15 16.72
CA LYS A 8 4.41 19.16 16.47
C LYS A 8 4.93 18.04 15.55
N PRO A 9 4.23 16.89 15.48
CA PRO A 9 4.50 15.88 14.45
C PRO A 9 4.59 16.49 13.04
N TYR A 10 5.43 15.91 12.18
CA TYR A 10 5.57 16.34 10.79
C TYR A 10 4.28 16.07 10.02
N MET A 11 3.63 17.13 9.54
CA MET A 11 2.35 17.09 8.84
C MET A 11 2.48 17.91 7.56
N ASN A 12 2.49 17.21 6.44
CA ASN A 12 2.86 17.77 5.15
C ASN A 12 1.73 17.62 4.12
N VAL A 13 1.63 18.58 3.22
CA VAL A 13 0.72 18.52 2.08
C VAL A 13 1.44 18.94 0.81
N ILE A 14 1.16 18.23 -0.28
CA ILE A 14 1.74 18.53 -1.58
C ILE A 14 0.93 19.64 -2.22
N PHE A 15 1.63 20.74 -2.50
CA PHE A 15 1.15 21.80 -3.36
C PHE A 15 2.07 21.84 -4.58
N GLY A 16 1.84 20.88 -5.48
CA GLY A 16 2.61 20.64 -6.70
C GLY A 16 1.66 20.24 -7.83
N ASN A 17 2.18 19.98 -9.04
CA ASN A 17 1.35 19.64 -10.22
C ASN A 17 0.23 20.67 -10.52
N PHE A 18 0.39 21.93 -10.11
CA PHE A 18 -0.69 22.89 -10.14
C PHE A 18 -0.83 23.57 -11.51
N TYR A 19 -2.08 23.66 -11.96
CA TYR A 19 -2.54 24.45 -13.09
C TYR A 19 -2.92 25.86 -12.60
N SER A 20 -3.29 26.78 -13.51
CA SER A 20 -3.77 28.11 -13.09
C SER A 20 -5.02 27.99 -12.20
N PRO A 21 -5.11 28.72 -11.07
CA PRO A 21 -4.29 29.88 -10.72
C PRO A 21 -3.00 29.57 -9.95
N GLY A 22 -2.79 28.33 -9.45
CA GLY A 22 -1.57 27.98 -8.71
C GLY A 22 -0.28 28.24 -9.48
N TYR A 23 -0.36 28.17 -10.82
CA TYR A 23 0.79 28.34 -11.70
C TYR A 23 1.29 29.80 -11.81
N ASP A 24 0.39 30.77 -11.71
CA ASP A 24 0.67 32.15 -12.14
C ASP A 24 0.05 33.26 -11.29
N ASP A 25 -0.69 32.92 -10.23
CA ASP A 25 -1.36 33.87 -9.34
C ASP A 25 -0.78 33.85 -7.91
N PRO A 26 0.02 34.86 -7.54
CA PRO A 26 0.54 35.03 -6.19
C PRO A 26 -0.53 35.15 -5.09
N ASP A 27 -1.67 35.79 -5.39
CA ASP A 27 -2.73 36.01 -4.39
C ASP A 27 -3.39 34.67 -4.03
N PHE A 28 -3.66 33.84 -5.04
CA PHE A 28 -4.13 32.47 -4.83
C PHE A 28 -3.14 31.62 -4.03
N VAL A 29 -1.84 31.77 -4.27
CA VAL A 29 -0.80 31.06 -3.50
C VAL A 29 -0.82 31.51 -2.04
N ASP A 30 -0.87 32.81 -1.76
CA ASP A 30 -0.96 33.33 -0.39
C ASP A 30 -2.23 32.81 0.32
N GLU A 31 -3.39 32.85 -0.34
CA GLU A 31 -4.65 32.29 0.19
C GLU A 31 -4.55 30.78 0.47
N THR A 32 -3.91 30.03 -0.43
CA THR A 32 -3.73 28.58 -0.27
C THR A 32 -2.78 28.26 0.89
N MET A 33 -1.71 29.03 1.09
CA MET A 33 -0.80 28.86 2.23
C MET A 33 -1.49 29.16 3.55
N GLU A 34 -2.35 30.19 3.60
CA GLU A 34 -3.19 30.47 4.76
C GLU A 34 -4.14 29.30 5.05
N LEU A 35 -4.81 28.75 4.03
CA LEU A 35 -5.66 27.57 4.17
C LEU A 35 -4.89 26.37 4.72
N ILE A 36 -3.73 26.04 4.13
CA ILE A 36 -2.86 24.94 4.57
C ILE A 36 -2.52 25.07 6.05
N LYS A 37 -2.13 26.28 6.47
CA LYS A 37 -1.81 26.56 7.87
C LYS A 37 -3.03 26.36 8.78
N ASN A 38 -4.19 26.84 8.36
CA ASN A 38 -5.45 26.72 9.09
C ASN A 38 -5.93 25.27 9.21
N LEU A 39 -5.64 24.42 8.23
CA LEU A 39 -5.91 22.98 8.26
C LEU A 39 -4.99 22.20 9.21
N GLY A 40 -3.97 22.85 9.81
CA GLY A 40 -3.10 22.25 10.82
C GLY A 40 -1.82 21.61 10.28
N TYR A 41 -1.51 21.79 8.99
CA TYR A 41 -0.22 21.42 8.42
C TYR A 41 0.90 22.34 8.92
N ASN A 42 2.13 21.82 8.93
CA ASN A 42 3.34 22.59 9.27
C ASN A 42 4.40 22.57 8.16
N SER A 43 4.19 21.78 7.11
CA SER A 43 5.07 21.70 5.95
C SER A 43 4.27 21.61 4.65
N VAL A 44 4.87 22.11 3.56
CA VAL A 44 4.34 22.03 2.19
C VAL A 44 5.38 21.44 1.26
N MET A 45 5.02 20.43 0.47
CA MET A 45 5.89 19.84 -0.53
C MET A 45 5.67 20.50 -1.88
N PHE A 46 6.75 20.96 -2.50
CA PHE A 46 6.77 21.57 -3.82
C PHE A 46 7.26 20.62 -4.90
N ASP A 47 6.81 20.87 -6.12
CA ASP A 47 7.18 20.12 -7.31
C ASP A 47 8.47 20.69 -7.93
N THR A 48 9.61 20.12 -7.54
CA THR A 48 10.93 20.55 -8.00
C THR A 48 11.68 19.41 -8.68
N LYS A 49 11.00 18.72 -9.61
CA LYS A 49 11.56 17.60 -10.40
C LYS A 49 12.78 18.04 -11.22
N ASP A 50 13.57 17.06 -11.66
CA ASP A 50 14.74 17.28 -12.51
C ASP A 50 14.34 17.64 -13.96
N TRP A 51 13.98 18.90 -14.14
CA TRP A 51 13.56 19.51 -15.41
C TRP A 51 14.51 20.62 -15.85
N GLU A 52 14.54 20.91 -17.16
CA GLU A 52 15.41 21.94 -17.72
C GLU A 52 15.22 23.30 -17.05
N ASP A 53 14.01 23.66 -16.63
CA ASP A 53 13.73 24.92 -15.91
C ASP A 53 14.62 25.12 -14.67
N PHE A 54 14.77 24.08 -13.85
CA PHE A 54 15.64 24.15 -12.68
C PHE A 54 17.12 24.11 -13.07
N ARG A 55 17.49 23.29 -14.06
CA ARG A 55 18.86 23.25 -14.56
C ARG A 55 19.34 24.58 -15.15
N GLU A 56 18.49 25.26 -15.89
CA GLU A 56 18.77 26.61 -16.41
C GLU A 56 18.91 27.59 -15.25
N ARG A 57 18.00 27.54 -14.27
CA ARG A 57 18.07 28.38 -13.07
C ARG A 57 19.41 28.25 -12.35
N TYR A 58 19.96 27.04 -12.23
CA TYR A 58 21.27 26.78 -11.61
C TYR A 58 22.42 27.33 -12.43
N LYS A 59 22.36 27.19 -13.76
CA LYS A 59 23.45 27.55 -14.68
C LYS A 59 23.52 29.05 -14.96
N THR A 60 22.38 29.71 -15.16
CA THR A 60 22.32 31.10 -15.67
C THR A 60 21.85 32.09 -14.61
N GLY A 61 21.14 31.62 -13.59
CA GLY A 61 20.46 32.47 -12.62
C GLY A 61 19.08 32.97 -13.06
N GLU A 62 18.69 32.72 -14.32
CA GLU A 62 17.39 33.13 -14.86
C GLU A 62 16.25 32.30 -14.27
N ARG A 63 15.09 32.95 -14.12
CA ARG A 63 13.89 32.32 -13.55
C ARG A 63 12.85 32.24 -14.64
N SER A 64 12.50 31.03 -15.06
CA SER A 64 11.27 30.83 -15.82
C SER A 64 10.05 31.18 -14.98
N GLN A 65 8.88 31.29 -15.60
CA GLN A 65 7.64 31.57 -14.89
C GLN A 65 7.39 30.55 -13.78
N TYR A 66 7.66 29.27 -14.04
CA TYR A 66 7.48 28.22 -13.05
C TYR A 66 8.44 28.35 -11.88
N VAL A 67 9.74 28.50 -12.14
CA VAL A 67 10.74 28.66 -11.08
C VAL A 67 10.44 29.91 -10.25
N LYS A 68 10.03 31.00 -10.88
CA LYS A 68 9.60 32.22 -10.17
C LYS A 68 8.43 31.94 -9.23
N MET A 69 7.44 31.15 -9.66
CA MET A 69 6.32 30.79 -8.80
C MET A 69 6.73 29.86 -7.67
N GLN A 70 7.54 28.84 -7.94
CA GLN A 70 8.08 27.93 -6.91
C GLN A 70 8.88 28.69 -5.84
N GLU A 71 9.74 29.62 -6.24
CA GLU A 71 10.47 30.49 -5.31
C GLU A 71 9.51 31.40 -4.50
N TYR A 72 8.46 31.93 -5.14
CA TYR A 72 7.44 32.73 -4.46
C TYR A 72 6.64 31.90 -3.45
N MET A 73 6.25 30.68 -3.79
CA MET A 73 5.57 29.75 -2.88
C MET A 73 6.42 29.45 -1.65
N GLY A 74 7.74 29.26 -1.82
CA GLY A 74 8.66 29.12 -0.69
C GLY A 74 8.66 30.35 0.23
N GLN A 75 8.67 31.56 -0.34
CA GLN A 75 8.56 32.79 0.45
C GLN A 75 7.21 32.91 1.16
N SER A 76 6.11 32.57 0.46
CA SER A 76 4.75 32.62 1.00
C SER A 76 4.57 31.61 2.15
N ALA A 77 5.07 30.39 2.01
CA ALA A 77 5.03 29.38 3.07
C ALA A 77 5.69 29.91 4.35
N LEU A 78 6.89 30.49 4.23
CA LEU A 78 7.60 31.08 5.38
C LEU A 78 6.85 32.27 5.99
N LYS A 79 6.28 33.15 5.16
CA LYS A 79 5.46 34.30 5.60
C LYS A 79 4.24 33.86 6.40
N HIS A 80 3.64 32.72 6.06
CA HIS A 80 2.48 32.13 6.77
C HIS A 80 2.88 31.18 7.92
N GLY A 81 4.16 31.13 8.28
CA GLY A 81 4.66 30.30 9.39
C GLY A 81 4.59 28.79 9.11
N LEU A 82 4.70 28.42 7.83
CA LEU A 82 4.93 27.06 7.36
C LEU A 82 6.41 26.89 7.02
N THR A 83 6.82 25.63 6.85
CA THR A 83 8.09 25.26 6.21
C THR A 83 7.78 24.56 4.89
N TYR A 84 8.79 24.29 4.07
CA TYR A 84 8.58 23.54 2.84
C TYR A 84 9.57 22.40 2.65
N ASN A 85 9.27 21.47 1.76
CA ASN A 85 10.18 20.42 1.31
C ASN A 85 9.92 20.16 -0.19
N PHE A 86 10.63 19.19 -0.75
CA PHE A 86 10.72 19.02 -2.19
C PHE A 86 10.41 17.59 -2.63
N LEU A 87 9.62 17.50 -3.71
CA LEU A 87 9.63 16.37 -4.63
C LEU A 87 10.75 16.62 -5.63
N VAL A 88 11.84 15.87 -5.50
CA VAL A 88 13.07 16.12 -6.29
C VAL A 88 13.20 15.24 -7.53
N LEU A 89 12.71 13.99 -7.49
CA LEU A 89 12.74 13.06 -8.63
C LEU A 89 11.35 12.47 -8.86
N TYR A 90 11.03 12.18 -10.12
CA TYR A 90 9.72 11.67 -10.56
C TYR A 90 9.86 10.47 -11.48
N LEU A 91 8.82 9.65 -11.59
CA LEU A 91 8.80 8.33 -12.23
C LEU A 91 9.56 8.21 -13.57
N ASN A 92 9.46 9.22 -14.43
CA ASN A 92 9.98 9.18 -15.82
C ASN A 92 10.63 10.49 -16.24
N GLY A 93 10.82 11.42 -15.31
CA GLY A 93 11.02 12.82 -15.67
C GLY A 93 9.81 13.42 -16.42
N ASP A 94 8.69 12.71 -16.53
CA ASP A 94 7.51 13.14 -17.28
C ASP A 94 7.08 14.56 -16.89
N ASN A 95 6.69 15.32 -17.90
CA ASN A 95 6.03 16.60 -17.73
C ASN A 95 4.55 16.35 -17.94
N LEU A 96 3.81 16.17 -16.84
CA LEU A 96 2.38 15.81 -16.84
C LEU A 96 1.48 16.81 -17.56
N TYR A 97 1.95 18.05 -17.81
CA TYR A 97 1.14 19.09 -18.43
C TYR A 97 1.85 19.77 -19.59
N PRO A 98 2.28 19.03 -20.64
CA PRO A 98 3.02 19.62 -21.74
C PRO A 98 2.19 20.66 -22.51
N HIS A 99 0.86 20.60 -22.39
CA HIS A 99 -0.09 21.54 -22.99
C HIS A 99 -0.30 22.82 -22.17
N ILE A 100 0.05 22.82 -20.88
CA ILE A 100 0.00 24.00 -20.00
C ILE A 100 1.38 24.67 -19.99
N ARG A 101 2.44 23.86 -19.87
CA ARG A 101 3.84 24.29 -19.93
C ARG A 101 4.69 23.16 -20.47
N PHE A 102 5.57 23.46 -21.42
CA PHE A 102 6.58 22.52 -21.85
C PHE A 102 7.95 22.87 -21.24
N SER A 103 8.41 22.06 -20.31
CA SER A 103 9.81 21.96 -19.90
C SER A 103 10.21 20.49 -19.96
N PRO A 104 11.22 20.11 -20.74
CA PRO A 104 11.55 18.70 -20.89
C PRO A 104 12.28 18.18 -19.65
N PRO A 105 12.11 16.88 -19.35
CA PRO A 105 12.94 16.18 -18.40
C PRO A 105 14.42 16.19 -18.69
N VAL A 106 15.20 16.07 -17.62
CA VAL A 106 16.61 15.72 -17.71
C VAL A 106 16.77 14.26 -17.29
N PHE A 107 17.07 13.40 -18.27
CA PHE A 107 17.24 11.96 -18.05
C PHE A 107 18.65 11.57 -17.59
N GLY A 108 19.66 12.33 -18.00
CA GLY A 108 21.07 11.89 -18.00
C GLY A 108 21.30 10.79 -19.05
N GLU A 109 20.61 9.65 -18.90
CA GLU A 109 20.52 8.59 -19.88
C GLU A 109 19.12 7.96 -19.87
N GLU A 110 18.51 7.86 -21.06
CA GLU A 110 17.18 7.27 -21.25
C GLU A 110 17.27 5.82 -21.75
N VAL A 111 16.21 5.04 -21.51
CA VAL A 111 16.08 3.70 -22.12
C VAL A 111 15.90 3.81 -23.63
N VAL A 112 16.23 2.75 -24.37
CA VAL A 112 16.02 2.69 -25.83
C VAL A 112 14.84 1.77 -26.13
N THR A 113 13.88 2.25 -26.92
CA THR A 113 12.71 1.48 -27.37
C THR A 113 13.09 0.39 -28.37
N ILE A 114 12.20 -0.59 -28.61
CA ILE A 114 12.45 -1.69 -29.55
C ILE A 114 12.71 -1.18 -30.98
N ASP A 115 12.07 -0.07 -31.34
CA ASP A 115 12.26 0.65 -32.61
C ASP A 115 13.59 1.46 -32.68
N GLN A 116 14.49 1.28 -31.71
CA GLN A 116 15.79 1.95 -31.61
C GLN A 116 15.68 3.49 -31.51
N LYS A 117 14.62 3.98 -30.87
CA LYS A 117 14.44 5.40 -30.53
C LYS A 117 14.63 5.61 -29.03
N GLY A 118 15.02 6.84 -28.65
CA GLY A 118 14.99 7.30 -27.27
C GLY A 118 13.63 7.03 -26.62
N GLY A 119 13.65 6.38 -25.47
CA GLY A 119 12.48 6.07 -24.66
C GLY A 119 12.19 7.19 -23.67
N LYS A 120 11.01 7.16 -23.05
CA LYS A 120 10.55 8.20 -22.12
C LYS A 120 10.92 7.94 -20.65
N TRP A 121 11.84 7.03 -20.37
CA TRP A 121 12.11 6.54 -19.01
C TRP A 121 13.60 6.63 -18.69
N TYR A 122 13.92 6.86 -17.42
CA TYR A 122 15.29 6.77 -16.94
C TYR A 122 15.85 5.36 -17.15
N LYS A 123 17.10 5.28 -17.59
CA LYS A 123 17.88 4.05 -17.49
C LYS A 123 18.37 3.91 -16.05
N TYR A 124 17.56 3.30 -15.17
CA TYR A 124 17.79 3.27 -13.72
C TYR A 124 19.14 2.67 -13.25
N TRP A 125 19.79 1.86 -14.09
CA TRP A 125 21.11 1.30 -13.81
C TRP A 125 22.28 2.12 -14.36
N SER A 126 22.01 3.16 -15.13
CA SER A 126 23.03 4.06 -15.67
C SER A 126 23.66 4.89 -14.54
N ASP A 127 24.98 4.90 -14.47
CA ASP A 127 25.70 5.82 -13.59
C ASP A 127 25.46 7.27 -13.98
N THR A 128 25.43 7.58 -15.28
CA THR A 128 25.15 8.92 -15.80
C THR A 128 23.77 9.42 -15.34
N ALA A 129 22.73 8.58 -15.46
CA ALA A 129 21.39 8.96 -15.02
C ALA A 129 21.34 9.21 -13.50
N ARG A 130 21.94 8.33 -12.70
CA ARG A 130 21.96 8.44 -11.23
C ARG A 130 22.80 9.61 -10.72
N GLU A 131 23.92 9.91 -11.36
CA GLU A 131 24.74 11.09 -11.07
C GLU A 131 23.98 12.37 -11.38
N THR A 132 23.32 12.43 -12.54
CA THR A 132 22.46 13.57 -12.92
C THR A 132 21.38 13.81 -11.86
N MET A 133 20.67 12.76 -11.43
CA MET A 133 19.66 12.86 -10.38
C MET A 133 20.24 13.37 -9.05
N ALA A 134 21.39 12.83 -8.63
CA ALA A 134 22.05 13.26 -7.39
C ALA A 134 22.52 14.72 -7.45
N GLU A 135 23.02 15.17 -8.60
CA GLU A 135 23.41 16.56 -8.85
C GLU A 135 22.21 17.50 -8.71
N HIS A 136 21.03 17.13 -9.24
CA HIS A 136 19.82 17.94 -9.08
C HIS A 136 19.42 18.09 -7.60
N VAL A 137 19.48 17.00 -6.82
CA VAL A 137 19.20 17.05 -5.38
C VAL A 137 20.17 17.98 -4.67
N ASP A 138 21.46 17.89 -4.97
CA ASP A 138 22.48 18.77 -4.40
C ASP A 138 22.21 20.24 -4.75
N GLN A 139 21.89 20.55 -6.02
CA GLN A 139 21.60 21.90 -6.48
C GLN A 139 20.34 22.49 -5.83
N ILE A 140 19.27 21.70 -5.67
CA ILE A 140 18.06 22.11 -4.93
C ILE A 140 18.41 22.50 -3.50
N LEU A 141 19.18 21.66 -2.79
CA LEU A 141 19.53 21.90 -1.39
C LEU A 141 20.46 23.10 -1.23
N GLN A 142 21.43 23.28 -2.13
CA GLN A 142 22.32 24.45 -2.13
C GLN A 142 21.55 25.76 -2.32
N MET A 143 20.54 25.78 -3.19
CA MET A 143 19.80 27.00 -3.50
C MET A 143 18.67 27.30 -2.51
N TYR A 144 17.96 26.26 -2.06
CA TYR A 144 16.70 26.42 -1.34
C TYR A 144 16.65 25.73 0.02
N GLY A 145 17.74 25.09 0.45
CA GLY A 145 17.82 24.30 1.67
C GLY A 145 17.64 25.08 2.98
N GLU A 146 17.90 26.39 2.99
CA GLU A 146 17.78 27.21 4.22
C GLU A 146 16.34 27.27 4.75
N GLY A 147 15.34 27.34 3.87
CA GLY A 147 13.92 27.36 4.25
C GLY A 147 13.27 25.97 4.36
N CYS A 148 14.05 24.90 4.14
CA CYS A 148 13.53 23.54 4.20
C CYS A 148 13.04 23.16 5.60
N THR A 149 12.07 22.28 5.61
CA THR A 149 11.52 21.66 6.81
C THR A 149 12.63 20.90 7.53
N THR A 150 12.82 21.21 8.81
CA THR A 150 13.74 20.46 9.66
C THR A 150 12.95 19.73 10.73
N CYS A 151 13.26 18.45 10.89
CA CYS A 151 12.62 17.61 11.88
C CYS A 151 13.65 17.09 12.88
N ARG A 152 13.20 16.87 14.12
CA ARG A 152 13.95 16.17 15.16
C ARG A 152 13.55 14.70 15.19
N LEU A 153 14.56 13.85 15.03
CA LEU A 153 14.50 12.39 15.20
C LEU A 153 15.37 11.99 16.39
N GLY A 154 14.77 11.92 17.58
CA GLY A 154 15.52 11.75 18.82
C GLY A 154 16.48 12.93 19.06
N GLN A 155 17.79 12.68 18.97
CA GLN A 155 18.84 13.71 19.06
C GLN A 155 19.31 14.23 17.70
N LYS A 156 18.92 13.57 16.59
CA LYS A 156 19.32 13.97 15.23
C LYS A 156 18.37 15.00 14.67
N GLN A 157 18.89 15.94 13.89
CA GLN A 157 18.11 16.81 13.02
C GLN A 157 18.16 16.23 11.60
N VAL A 158 17.02 16.19 10.91
CA VAL A 158 16.89 15.63 9.57
C VAL A 158 16.02 16.51 8.66
N LEU A 159 16.16 16.35 7.35
CA LEU A 159 15.40 17.04 6.31
C LEU A 159 14.49 16.04 5.57
N PRO A 160 13.18 15.98 5.88
CA PRO A 160 12.22 15.18 5.09
C PRO A 160 12.31 15.56 3.61
N THR A 161 12.46 14.58 2.72
CA THR A 161 12.53 14.83 1.27
C THR A 161 11.90 13.69 0.50
N CYS A 162 11.03 14.02 -0.45
CA CYS A 162 10.49 13.05 -1.39
C CYS A 162 11.50 12.81 -2.50
N THR A 163 12.37 11.83 -2.27
CA THR A 163 13.54 11.57 -3.13
C THR A 163 13.20 10.87 -4.44
N MET A 164 12.02 10.28 -4.55
CA MET A 164 11.49 9.70 -5.77
C MET A 164 9.98 9.61 -5.63
N TRP A 165 9.27 9.87 -6.71
CA TRP A 165 7.83 9.79 -6.77
C TRP A 165 7.41 8.84 -7.88
N ASP A 166 6.73 7.77 -7.48
CA ASP A 166 6.07 6.76 -8.31
C ASP A 166 6.99 5.98 -9.29
N PRO A 167 8.17 5.48 -8.85
CA PRO A 167 9.21 4.92 -9.73
C PRO A 167 8.73 3.77 -10.64
N ILE A 168 9.23 3.72 -11.89
CA ILE A 168 8.89 2.68 -12.88
C ILE A 168 10.12 2.23 -13.66
N ALA A 169 10.62 1.01 -13.39
CA ALA A 169 11.69 0.43 -14.21
C ALA A 169 11.16 0.00 -15.59
N ALA A 170 11.74 0.58 -16.65
CA ALA A 170 11.44 0.25 -18.04
C ALA A 170 12.59 -0.51 -18.70
N PRO A 171 12.32 -1.44 -19.63
CA PRO A 171 13.36 -2.13 -20.39
C PRO A 171 14.08 -1.16 -21.33
N SER A 172 15.33 -1.51 -21.67
CA SER A 172 16.08 -0.87 -22.76
C SER A 172 16.48 -1.93 -23.77
N PHE A 173 16.35 -1.62 -25.05
CA PHE A 173 16.61 -2.54 -26.18
C PHE A 173 17.83 -2.13 -27.01
N ASP A 174 18.71 -1.31 -26.43
CA ASP A 174 20.09 -1.18 -26.88
C ASP A 174 20.94 -2.36 -26.38
N GLN A 175 22.19 -2.44 -26.84
CA GLN A 175 23.08 -3.56 -26.49
C GLN A 175 23.24 -3.74 -24.98
N ASP A 176 23.40 -2.64 -24.23
CA ASP A 176 23.54 -2.66 -22.78
C ASP A 176 22.28 -3.19 -22.09
N GLY A 177 21.09 -2.72 -22.47
CA GLY A 177 19.83 -3.20 -21.92
C GLY A 177 19.55 -4.68 -22.21
N ILE A 178 19.86 -5.14 -23.42
CA ILE A 178 19.74 -6.56 -23.81
C ILE A 178 20.67 -7.43 -22.97
N GLU A 179 21.95 -7.06 -22.87
CA GLU A 179 22.94 -7.80 -22.07
C GLU A 179 22.56 -7.83 -20.58
N ARG A 180 22.03 -6.72 -20.06
CA ARG A 180 21.56 -6.61 -18.68
C ARG A 180 20.43 -7.58 -18.39
N TYR A 181 19.42 -7.65 -19.26
CA TYR A 181 18.28 -8.56 -19.06
C TYR A 181 18.68 -10.04 -19.25
N GLN A 182 19.52 -10.34 -20.25
CA GLN A 182 20.08 -11.69 -20.44
C GLN A 182 20.87 -12.16 -19.22
N LYS A 183 21.68 -11.26 -18.63
CA LYS A 183 22.41 -11.53 -17.38
C LYS A 183 21.46 -11.81 -16.23
N PHE A 184 20.42 -11.00 -16.06
CA PHE A 184 19.40 -11.23 -15.04
C PHE A 184 18.74 -12.61 -15.17
N LEU A 185 18.29 -12.99 -16.38
CA LEU A 185 17.70 -14.31 -16.61
C LEU A 185 18.69 -15.44 -16.29
N LYS A 186 19.94 -15.30 -16.72
CA LYS A 186 20.99 -16.28 -16.41
C LYS A 186 21.20 -16.46 -14.91
N GLU A 187 21.21 -15.37 -14.13
CA GLU A 187 21.35 -15.40 -12.68
C GLU A 187 20.11 -16.00 -12.01
N LYS A 188 18.92 -15.55 -12.40
CA LYS A 188 17.63 -16.03 -11.89
C LYS A 188 17.45 -17.54 -12.08
N TYR A 189 17.80 -18.05 -13.25
CA TYR A 189 17.73 -19.48 -13.57
C TYR A 189 18.95 -20.26 -13.11
N LYS A 190 19.92 -19.65 -12.39
CA LYS A 190 21.17 -20.29 -11.94
C LYS A 190 21.92 -20.96 -13.11
N ASN A 191 21.88 -20.34 -14.28
CA ASN A 191 22.39 -20.85 -15.56
C ASN A 191 21.77 -22.21 -16.02
N ASN A 192 20.59 -22.58 -15.51
CA ASN A 192 19.86 -23.78 -15.93
C ASN A 192 19.06 -23.50 -17.21
N ILE A 193 19.75 -23.62 -18.36
CA ILE A 193 19.16 -23.34 -19.67
C ILE A 193 18.02 -24.32 -20.02
N SER A 194 18.09 -25.57 -19.55
CA SER A 194 17.05 -26.57 -19.81
C SER A 194 15.72 -26.21 -19.17
N LEU A 195 15.74 -25.75 -17.90
CA LEU A 195 14.53 -25.27 -17.23
C LEU A 195 13.99 -24.00 -17.89
N PHE A 196 14.87 -23.09 -18.31
CA PHE A 196 14.46 -21.89 -19.02
C PHE A 196 13.77 -22.25 -20.36
N ASN A 197 14.39 -23.09 -21.18
CA ASN A 197 13.85 -23.58 -22.45
C ASN A 197 12.48 -24.26 -22.27
N GLU A 198 12.31 -25.07 -21.21
CA GLU A 198 11.01 -25.68 -20.87
C GLU A 198 9.92 -24.63 -20.62
N ARG A 199 10.23 -23.58 -19.85
CA ARG A 199 9.25 -22.53 -19.49
C ARG A 199 8.94 -21.58 -20.64
N TYR A 200 9.95 -21.25 -21.43
CA TYR A 200 9.84 -20.29 -22.53
C TYR A 200 9.44 -20.93 -23.85
N ASP A 201 9.40 -22.27 -23.93
CA ASP A 201 9.14 -23.02 -25.17
C ASP A 201 10.18 -22.66 -26.25
N LEU A 202 11.46 -22.73 -25.87
CA LEU A 202 12.63 -22.38 -26.68
C LEU A 202 13.63 -23.53 -26.72
N ASP A 203 14.57 -23.45 -27.67
CA ASP A 203 15.69 -24.40 -27.79
C ASP A 203 16.98 -23.61 -28.06
N ILE A 204 17.50 -22.96 -27.02
CA ILE A 204 18.75 -22.21 -27.05
C ILE A 204 19.82 -22.86 -26.18
N ASP A 205 21.09 -22.63 -26.53
CA ASP A 205 22.23 -23.18 -25.78
C ASP A 205 22.81 -22.20 -24.75
N ASP A 206 22.57 -20.90 -24.92
CA ASP A 206 23.08 -19.85 -24.05
C ASP A 206 22.14 -18.65 -24.05
N PHE A 207 21.94 -18.02 -22.88
CA PHE A 207 21.10 -16.83 -22.71
C PHE A 207 21.49 -15.67 -23.64
N LYS A 208 22.74 -15.59 -24.12
CA LYS A 208 23.18 -14.60 -25.11
C LYS A 208 22.48 -14.72 -26.47
N GLN A 209 21.88 -15.87 -26.77
CA GLN A 209 21.12 -16.09 -28.00
C GLN A 209 19.74 -15.42 -27.96
N LEU A 210 19.26 -15.05 -26.77
CA LEU A 210 17.95 -14.43 -26.57
C LEU A 210 17.85 -13.06 -27.21
N LYS A 211 16.74 -12.81 -27.89
CA LYS A 211 16.35 -11.51 -28.43
C LYS A 211 15.11 -10.98 -27.72
N PRO A 212 14.84 -9.67 -27.76
CA PRO A 212 13.65 -9.10 -27.14
C PRO A 212 12.34 -9.80 -27.53
N GLU A 213 12.24 -10.29 -28.76
CA GLU A 213 11.10 -11.04 -29.29
C GLU A 213 10.95 -12.45 -28.70
N ASP A 214 11.92 -12.90 -27.90
CA ASP A 214 11.88 -14.18 -27.19
C ASP A 214 11.47 -13.99 -25.72
N TYR A 215 11.66 -12.80 -25.14
CA TYR A 215 11.59 -12.63 -23.68
C TYR A 215 10.81 -11.46 -23.13
N TRP A 216 10.42 -10.46 -23.95
CA TRP A 216 9.71 -9.30 -23.43
C TRP A 216 8.23 -9.35 -23.79
N TYR A 217 7.38 -9.32 -22.77
CA TYR A 217 5.96 -9.64 -22.90
C TYR A 217 5.24 -8.76 -23.93
N SER A 218 5.39 -7.43 -23.84
CA SER A 218 4.70 -6.50 -24.76
C SER A 218 5.27 -6.54 -26.18
N VAL A 219 6.53 -6.97 -26.36
CA VAL A 219 7.11 -7.19 -27.69
C VAL A 219 6.49 -8.42 -28.35
N ILE A 220 6.22 -9.48 -27.57
CA ILE A 220 5.69 -10.75 -28.07
C ILE A 220 4.18 -10.70 -28.29
N TYR A 221 3.45 -10.12 -27.35
CA TYR A 221 1.98 -10.20 -27.29
C TYR A 221 1.27 -8.87 -27.56
N GLY A 222 2.04 -7.77 -27.69
CA GLY A 222 1.51 -6.41 -27.88
C GLY A 222 1.33 -5.65 -26.57
N GLU A 223 1.36 -4.32 -26.66
CA GLU A 223 1.04 -3.41 -25.54
C GLU A 223 -0.41 -3.60 -25.08
N GLY A 224 -0.65 -3.49 -23.76
CA GLY A 224 -1.98 -3.69 -23.15
C GLY A 224 -2.48 -5.13 -23.15
N SER A 225 -1.64 -6.12 -23.49
CA SER A 225 -2.01 -7.53 -23.35
C SER A 225 -1.74 -8.02 -21.93
N CYS A 226 -2.62 -8.88 -21.42
CA CYS A 226 -2.47 -9.58 -20.14
C CYS A 226 -2.63 -11.10 -20.34
N TYR A 227 -2.11 -11.89 -19.40
CA TYR A 227 -2.34 -13.34 -19.37
C TYR A 227 -3.63 -13.64 -18.58
N THR A 228 -4.14 -14.87 -18.67
CA THR A 228 -5.40 -15.27 -18.02
C THR A 228 -5.19 -16.11 -16.76
N GLY A 229 -6.22 -16.28 -15.93
CA GLY A 229 -6.17 -17.23 -14.80
C GLY A 229 -5.93 -18.67 -15.24
N GLU A 230 -6.26 -19.03 -16.49
CA GLU A 230 -5.89 -20.33 -17.06
C GLU A 230 -4.38 -20.44 -17.32
N ASP A 231 -3.73 -19.36 -17.74
CA ASP A 231 -2.28 -19.30 -17.92
C ASP A 231 -1.53 -19.53 -16.61
N ILE A 232 -2.03 -18.99 -15.48
CA ILE A 232 -1.52 -19.28 -14.13
C ILE A 232 -1.64 -20.77 -13.81
N ARG A 233 -2.86 -21.32 -13.92
CA ARG A 233 -3.14 -22.74 -13.57
C ARG A 233 -2.31 -23.71 -14.40
N LYS A 234 -2.15 -23.42 -15.69
CA LYS A 234 -1.37 -24.25 -16.62
C LYS A 234 0.12 -23.90 -16.65
N ARG A 235 0.53 -22.83 -15.96
CA ARG A 235 1.92 -22.33 -15.91
C ARG A 235 2.50 -22.14 -17.31
N THR A 236 1.73 -21.49 -18.19
CA THR A 236 2.08 -21.33 -19.60
C THR A 236 3.28 -20.39 -19.77
N LYS A 237 3.88 -20.39 -20.98
CA LYS A 237 4.96 -19.46 -21.32
C LYS A 237 4.58 -17.99 -21.14
N LYS A 238 3.30 -17.62 -21.37
CA LYS A 238 2.81 -16.26 -21.14
C LYS A 238 3.03 -15.83 -19.69
N PHE A 239 2.61 -16.68 -18.75
CA PHE A 239 2.79 -16.42 -17.32
C PHE A 239 4.27 -16.30 -16.94
N TRP A 240 5.13 -17.23 -17.40
CA TRP A 240 6.55 -17.19 -17.04
C TRP A 240 7.28 -15.96 -17.58
N ILE A 241 7.01 -15.57 -18.82
CA ILE A 241 7.57 -14.35 -19.41
C ILE A 241 7.13 -13.12 -18.61
N TRP A 242 5.84 -13.01 -18.29
CA TRP A 242 5.33 -11.90 -17.47
C TRP A 242 6.02 -11.83 -16.11
N LYS A 243 6.03 -12.96 -15.40
CA LYS A 243 6.62 -13.09 -14.08
C LYS A 243 8.10 -12.70 -14.08
N ASP A 244 8.86 -13.14 -15.07
CA ASP A 244 10.28 -12.80 -15.18
C ASP A 244 10.53 -11.34 -15.55
N ASN A 245 9.67 -10.73 -16.39
CA ASN A 245 9.72 -9.29 -16.67
C ASN A 245 9.44 -8.48 -15.39
N MET A 246 8.41 -8.82 -14.61
CA MET A 246 8.10 -8.12 -13.36
C MET A 246 9.19 -8.30 -12.31
N SER A 247 9.72 -9.51 -12.12
CA SER A 247 10.83 -9.72 -11.18
C SER A 247 12.08 -8.93 -11.58
N TRP A 248 12.34 -8.74 -12.88
CA TRP A 248 13.44 -7.87 -13.31
C TRP A 248 13.20 -6.43 -12.89
N LYS A 249 11.99 -5.89 -13.13
CA LYS A 249 11.63 -4.52 -12.69
C LYS A 249 11.79 -4.36 -11.16
N ILE A 250 11.34 -5.35 -10.38
CA ILE A 250 11.47 -5.37 -8.92
C ILE A 250 12.94 -5.28 -8.52
N GLU A 251 13.79 -6.14 -9.10
CA GLU A 251 15.22 -6.16 -8.78
C GLU A 251 15.94 -4.87 -9.19
N GLU A 252 15.60 -4.31 -10.35
CA GLU A 252 16.15 -3.04 -10.81
C GLU A 252 15.81 -1.88 -9.88
N LEU A 253 14.56 -1.77 -9.43
CA LEU A 253 14.15 -0.76 -8.47
C LEU A 253 14.88 -0.94 -7.13
N ARG A 254 14.98 -2.18 -6.62
CA ARG A 254 15.71 -2.49 -5.40
C ARG A 254 17.18 -2.06 -5.49
N LEU A 255 17.86 -2.38 -6.59
CA LEU A 255 19.25 -2.00 -6.83
C LEU A 255 19.42 -0.48 -6.98
N TYR A 256 18.48 0.19 -7.65
CA TYR A 256 18.46 1.65 -7.75
C TYR A 256 18.37 2.32 -6.39
N PHE A 257 17.39 1.96 -5.56
CA PHE A 257 17.22 2.59 -4.24
C PHE A 257 18.41 2.33 -3.32
N LYS A 258 19.00 1.12 -3.37
CA LYS A 258 20.23 0.79 -2.63
C LYS A 258 21.40 1.71 -3.00
N ASP A 259 21.60 1.96 -4.29
CA ASP A 259 22.67 2.82 -4.78
C ASP A 259 22.39 4.30 -4.48
N MET A 260 21.18 4.77 -4.76
CA MET A 260 20.78 6.16 -4.53
C MET A 260 20.79 6.54 -3.05
N GLN A 261 20.48 5.62 -2.14
CA GLN A 261 20.66 5.84 -0.71
C GLN A 261 22.10 6.28 -0.40
N THR A 262 23.08 5.56 -0.95
CA THR A 262 24.50 5.85 -0.73
C THR A 262 24.89 7.18 -1.38
N ARG A 263 24.45 7.43 -2.62
CA ARG A 263 24.79 8.67 -3.34
C ARG A 263 24.23 9.90 -2.65
N LEU A 264 22.94 9.90 -2.31
CA LEU A 264 22.28 11.06 -1.70
C LEU A 264 22.82 11.34 -0.29
N LYS A 265 23.06 10.30 0.51
CA LYS A 265 23.56 10.46 1.90
C LYS A 265 25.05 10.79 2.00
N LYS A 266 25.82 10.63 0.92
CA LYS A 266 27.26 10.90 0.92
C LYS A 266 27.55 12.37 1.23
N ASP A 267 26.87 13.27 0.54
CA ASP A 267 27.07 14.71 0.67
C ASP A 267 25.98 15.35 1.54
N HIS A 268 24.83 14.70 1.70
CA HIS A 268 23.68 15.17 2.50
C HIS A 268 23.20 14.12 3.52
N PRO A 269 24.01 13.76 4.54
CA PRO A 269 23.66 12.73 5.53
C PRO A 269 22.41 13.06 6.36
N GLU A 270 22.01 14.33 6.41
CA GLU A 270 20.82 14.83 7.09
C GLU A 270 19.52 14.60 6.33
N LEU A 271 19.55 14.25 5.04
CA LEU A 271 18.32 13.93 4.30
C LEU A 271 17.58 12.80 4.99
N PHE A 272 16.26 12.87 5.01
CA PHE A 272 15.39 11.79 5.42
C PHE A 272 14.65 11.32 4.16
N LEU A 273 15.14 10.23 3.57
CA LEU A 273 14.68 9.69 2.31
C LEU A 273 13.29 9.08 2.51
N CYS A 274 12.26 9.75 2.02
CA CYS A 274 10.86 9.35 2.13
C CYS A 274 10.21 9.41 0.74
N PRO A 275 10.58 8.50 -0.19
CA PRO A 275 9.98 8.49 -1.51
C PRO A 275 8.49 8.14 -1.43
N ASP A 276 7.71 8.64 -2.36
CA ASP A 276 6.39 8.10 -2.66
C ASP A 276 6.56 6.95 -3.66
N LEU A 277 6.41 5.70 -3.22
CA LEU A 277 6.64 4.54 -4.05
C LEU A 277 5.44 4.20 -4.93
N SER A 278 4.23 4.64 -4.58
CA SER A 278 3.05 4.44 -5.42
C SER A 278 1.94 5.44 -5.16
N GLN A 279 1.39 5.98 -6.24
CA GLN A 279 0.14 6.72 -6.21
C GLN A 279 -1.08 5.77 -6.11
N TRP A 280 -1.98 6.11 -5.19
CA TRP A 280 -3.29 5.48 -4.93
C TRP A 280 -3.29 4.09 -4.30
N GLY A 281 -2.19 3.73 -3.65
CA GLY A 281 -2.07 2.56 -2.80
C GLY A 281 -0.93 1.64 -3.23
N TYR A 282 -0.76 0.53 -2.51
CA TYR A 282 0.14 -0.54 -2.90
C TYR A 282 -0.60 -1.75 -3.46
N PHE A 283 -1.56 -2.30 -2.72
CA PHE A 283 -2.20 -3.57 -3.08
C PHE A 283 -3.71 -3.48 -3.26
N LEU A 284 -4.38 -2.55 -2.56
CA LEU A 284 -5.83 -2.34 -2.65
C LEU A 284 -6.17 -1.18 -3.60
N ASN A 285 -5.38 -1.04 -4.66
CA ASN A 285 -5.46 0.05 -5.62
C ASN A 285 -6.77 -0.04 -6.41
N VAL A 286 -7.22 1.07 -6.98
CA VAL A 286 -8.44 1.11 -7.78
C VAL A 286 -8.19 0.49 -9.15
N TYR A 287 -9.08 -0.41 -9.58
CA TYR A 287 -9.04 -0.98 -10.91
C TYR A 287 -9.59 0.02 -11.93
N SER A 288 -8.71 0.92 -12.38
CA SER A 288 -9.01 2.08 -13.22
C SER A 288 -9.78 1.74 -14.49
N GLN A 289 -9.37 0.70 -15.23
CA GLN A 289 -10.02 0.33 -16.50
C GLN A 289 -11.53 0.06 -16.35
N LYS A 290 -11.98 -0.45 -15.19
CA LYS A 290 -13.41 -0.66 -14.91
C LYS A 290 -14.16 0.60 -14.46
N GLN A 291 -13.43 1.66 -14.12
CA GLN A 291 -13.97 2.94 -13.67
C GLN A 291 -13.93 4.03 -14.76
N CYS A 292 -13.16 3.83 -15.84
CA CYS A 292 -13.08 4.77 -16.95
C CYS A 292 -14.47 5.06 -17.56
N ASP A 293 -14.67 6.32 -17.96
CA ASP A 293 -15.87 6.79 -18.65
C ASP A 293 -15.49 7.59 -19.91
N SER A 294 -16.48 8.22 -20.57
CA SER A 294 -16.24 8.98 -21.80
C SER A 294 -15.38 10.22 -21.61
N ASP A 295 -15.34 10.76 -20.39
CA ASP A 295 -14.57 11.96 -20.05
C ASP A 295 -13.13 11.59 -19.65
N ASN A 296 -12.93 10.32 -19.28
CA ASN A 296 -11.67 9.75 -18.79
C ASN A 296 -11.29 8.45 -19.53
N PRO A 297 -11.16 8.45 -20.88
CA PRO A 297 -10.96 7.22 -21.65
C PRO A 297 -9.54 6.63 -21.56
N ASP A 298 -8.53 7.44 -21.22
CA ASP A 298 -7.10 7.11 -21.33
C ASP A 298 -6.39 7.06 -19.96
N TYR A 299 -6.97 6.38 -18.96
CA TYR A 299 -6.32 6.24 -17.64
C TYR A 299 -5.47 4.99 -17.49
N SER A 300 -4.45 5.16 -16.65
CA SER A 300 -3.25 4.35 -16.63
C SER A 300 -3.43 3.01 -15.91
N GLU A 301 -2.98 1.93 -16.55
CA GLU A 301 -2.68 0.64 -15.89
C GLU A 301 -1.54 0.78 -14.85
N LEU A 302 -0.83 1.91 -14.83
CA LEU A 302 0.31 2.14 -13.93
C LEU A 302 -0.07 2.22 -12.46
N TRP A 303 -1.34 2.37 -12.07
CA TRP A 303 -1.69 2.27 -10.66
C TRP A 303 -1.77 0.83 -10.18
N ASP A 304 -1.91 -0.16 -11.05
CA ASP A 304 -1.74 -1.54 -10.63
C ASP A 304 -0.26 -1.85 -10.45
N THR A 305 0.15 -2.07 -9.21
CA THR A 305 1.54 -2.32 -8.86
C THR A 305 2.07 -3.63 -9.45
N ALA A 306 1.18 -4.58 -9.78
CA ALA A 306 1.51 -5.79 -10.53
C ALA A 306 1.89 -5.52 -12.00
N MET A 307 1.52 -4.36 -12.55
CA MET A 307 1.95 -3.91 -13.89
C MET A 307 3.31 -3.20 -13.84
N ARG A 308 3.67 -2.68 -12.67
CA ARG A 308 4.91 -1.92 -12.44
C ARG A 308 6.08 -2.78 -11.98
N GLY A 309 5.80 -3.89 -11.30
CA GLY A 309 6.83 -4.74 -10.72
C GLY A 309 7.61 -3.99 -9.64
N ILE A 310 6.94 -3.70 -8.52
CA ILE A 310 7.54 -3.06 -7.34
C ILE A 310 7.26 -3.85 -6.06
N ASP A 311 8.33 -4.26 -5.38
CA ASP A 311 8.27 -4.80 -4.03
C ASP A 311 8.73 -3.74 -3.03
N MET A 312 7.77 -3.12 -2.34
CA MET A 312 8.05 -2.06 -1.37
C MET A 312 8.73 -2.59 -0.10
N TYR A 313 8.48 -3.85 0.28
CA TYR A 313 9.15 -4.48 1.43
C TYR A 313 10.65 -4.67 1.14
N ALA A 314 11.00 -5.08 -0.09
CA ALA A 314 12.38 -5.20 -0.53
C ALA A 314 13.12 -3.85 -0.63
N ILE A 315 12.40 -2.75 -0.92
CA ILE A 315 12.97 -1.39 -0.97
C ILE A 315 13.15 -0.79 0.43
N SER A 316 12.30 -1.18 1.39
CA SER A 316 12.23 -0.61 2.73
C SER A 316 13.57 -0.47 3.50
N PRO A 317 14.60 -1.33 3.33
CA PRO A 317 15.89 -1.18 4.00
C PRO A 317 16.75 -0.03 3.45
N TYR A 318 16.43 0.47 2.25
CA TYR A 318 17.23 1.46 1.52
C TYR A 318 16.69 2.90 1.63
N VAL A 319 15.64 3.09 2.43
CA VAL A 319 14.98 4.39 2.65
C VAL A 319 14.76 4.62 4.15
N ASP A 320 14.69 5.89 4.57
CA ASP A 320 14.46 6.22 5.98
C ASP A 320 12.98 6.04 6.38
N SER A 321 12.06 6.25 5.43
CA SER A 321 10.64 5.89 5.56
C SER A 321 10.11 5.39 4.23
N CYS A 322 9.70 4.11 4.18
CA CYS A 322 8.93 3.56 3.06
C CYS A 322 7.53 4.18 3.08
N HIS A 323 7.10 4.79 1.99
CA HIS A 323 5.89 5.61 1.96
C HIS A 323 5.20 5.47 0.59
N PHE A 324 3.87 5.58 0.59
CA PHE A 324 3.04 5.66 -0.61
C PHE A 324 1.73 6.41 -0.31
N ILE A 325 1.02 6.94 -1.30
CA ILE A 325 -0.25 7.66 -1.05
C ILE A 325 -1.45 6.72 -1.12
N THR A 326 -2.12 6.53 0.00
CA THR A 326 -3.36 5.73 0.07
C THR A 326 -4.57 6.54 -0.38
N VAL A 327 -5.48 5.92 -1.12
CA VAL A 327 -6.86 6.40 -1.32
C VAL A 327 -7.79 5.51 -0.48
N PRO A 328 -8.74 6.05 0.29
CA PRO A 328 -9.65 5.26 1.13
C PRO A 328 -10.77 4.62 0.28
N ALA A 329 -10.38 3.82 -0.71
CA ALA A 329 -11.30 3.19 -1.65
C ALA A 329 -10.90 1.74 -1.93
N ARG A 330 -11.90 0.88 -2.10
CA ARG A 330 -11.74 -0.49 -2.59
C ARG A 330 -11.37 -0.49 -4.08
N PRO A 331 -10.97 -1.64 -4.65
CA PRO A 331 -10.67 -1.73 -6.08
C PRO A 331 -11.81 -1.30 -7.01
N ASP A 332 -13.08 -1.40 -6.59
CA ASP A 332 -14.25 -0.90 -7.31
C ASP A 332 -14.56 0.60 -7.07
N ALA A 333 -13.58 1.35 -6.56
CA ALA A 333 -13.66 2.74 -6.14
C ALA A 333 -14.69 3.04 -5.03
N SER A 334 -15.26 2.03 -4.35
CA SER A 334 -16.18 2.28 -3.22
C SER A 334 -15.42 2.75 -1.98
N PRO A 335 -15.95 3.74 -1.23
CA PRO A 335 -15.28 4.30 -0.06
C PRO A 335 -15.19 3.26 1.07
N ASP A 336 -14.00 3.14 1.67
CA ASP A 336 -13.74 2.23 2.79
C ASP A 336 -12.53 2.69 3.62
N ALA A 337 -12.76 3.02 4.90
CA ALA A 337 -11.71 3.44 5.83
C ALA A 337 -10.74 2.30 6.21
N TYR A 338 -11.18 1.03 6.18
CA TYR A 338 -10.32 -0.10 6.49
C TYR A 338 -9.23 -0.30 5.43
N VAL A 339 -9.42 0.21 4.21
CA VAL A 339 -8.35 0.26 3.20
C VAL A 339 -7.19 1.13 3.70
N THR A 340 -7.50 2.30 4.30
CA THR A 340 -6.49 3.15 4.92
C THR A 340 -5.78 2.40 6.05
N SER A 341 -6.52 1.75 6.94
CA SER A 341 -5.94 1.01 8.07
C SER A 341 -5.00 -0.10 7.59
N CYS A 342 -5.48 -0.96 6.68
CA CYS A 342 -4.75 -2.09 6.14
C CYS A 342 -3.45 -1.66 5.46
N GLN A 343 -3.51 -0.65 4.59
CA GLN A 343 -2.33 -0.16 3.86
C GLN A 343 -1.35 0.58 4.78
N HIS A 344 -1.82 1.37 5.75
CA HIS A 344 -0.95 1.99 6.75
C HIS A 344 -0.32 0.96 7.70
N SER A 345 -0.96 -0.19 7.89
CA SER A 345 -0.33 -1.31 8.58
C SER A 345 0.86 -1.87 7.80
N MET A 346 0.78 -1.96 6.46
CA MET A 346 1.93 -2.34 5.62
C MET A 346 3.05 -1.31 5.74
N MET A 347 2.71 0.00 5.66
CA MET A 347 3.69 1.08 5.86
C MET A 347 4.35 0.99 7.23
N ARG A 348 3.59 0.74 8.31
CA ARG A 348 4.15 0.58 9.66
C ARG A 348 5.16 -0.55 9.71
N VAL A 349 4.83 -1.72 9.16
CA VAL A 349 5.72 -2.89 9.19
C VAL A 349 7.01 -2.65 8.38
N MET A 350 6.90 -2.07 7.18
CA MET A 350 8.07 -1.67 6.37
C MET A 350 8.96 -0.62 7.07
N ASN A 351 8.39 0.11 8.03
CA ASN A 351 9.08 1.12 8.83
C ASN A 351 9.33 0.69 10.27
N GLU A 352 9.23 -0.60 10.60
CA GLU A 352 9.48 -1.06 11.95
C GLU A 352 10.90 -0.66 12.42
N GLY A 353 10.97 -0.07 13.62
CA GLY A 353 12.21 0.50 14.18
C GLY A 353 12.62 1.86 13.61
N LYS A 354 11.92 2.37 12.59
CA LYS A 354 12.06 3.70 11.98
C LYS A 354 10.81 4.54 12.30
N GLU A 355 10.79 5.81 11.89
CA GLU A 355 9.55 6.60 11.97
C GLU A 355 8.66 6.24 10.78
N CYS A 356 7.36 6.11 11.05
CA CYS A 356 6.37 5.81 10.01
C CYS A 356 5.65 7.09 9.58
N ILE A 357 5.95 7.60 8.39
CA ILE A 357 5.17 8.70 7.78
C ILE A 357 4.03 8.09 6.97
N GLY A 358 2.78 8.39 7.36
CA GLY A 358 1.60 7.96 6.61
C GLY A 358 1.43 8.74 5.30
N GLY A 359 0.67 8.18 4.37
CA GLY A 359 0.40 8.79 3.07
C GLY A 359 -1.07 8.71 2.72
N ILE A 360 -1.70 9.85 2.44
CA ILE A 360 -3.15 9.94 2.23
C ILE A 360 -3.51 10.94 1.13
N TYR A 361 -4.49 10.60 0.31
CA TYR A 361 -5.10 11.53 -0.64
C TYR A 361 -6.16 12.39 0.06
N TRP A 362 -6.28 13.66 -0.31
CA TRP A 362 -7.44 14.51 0.01
C TRP A 362 -7.93 15.21 -1.26
N GLY A 363 -9.24 15.31 -1.43
CA GLY A 363 -9.83 15.95 -2.60
C GLY A 363 -11.03 15.19 -3.12
N ARG A 364 -11.55 15.61 -4.27
CA ARG A 364 -12.65 14.93 -4.95
C ARG A 364 -12.08 13.87 -5.89
N TYR A 365 -11.88 12.66 -5.35
CA TYR A 365 -11.31 11.55 -6.11
C TYR A 365 -12.04 11.31 -7.44
N ILE A 366 -11.30 11.13 -8.53
CA ILE A 366 -11.83 11.15 -9.90
C ILE A 366 -13.01 10.18 -10.12
N TYR A 367 -12.92 8.95 -9.61
CA TYR A 367 -13.94 7.94 -9.88
C TYR A 367 -15.16 8.04 -8.97
N ARG A 368 -15.01 8.61 -7.77
CA ARG A 368 -16.10 8.64 -6.80
C ARG A 368 -15.90 9.68 -5.71
N ASP A 369 -17.01 10.25 -5.24
CA ASP A 369 -16.99 11.10 -4.06
C ASP A 369 -16.81 10.26 -2.81
N LEU A 370 -15.56 10.06 -2.39
CA LEU A 370 -15.25 9.23 -1.23
C LEU A 370 -15.68 9.93 0.06
N TYR A 371 -15.45 11.24 0.16
CA TYR A 371 -15.66 12.03 1.37
C TYR A 371 -17.11 12.48 1.57
N ALA A 372 -18.01 12.16 0.64
CA ALA A 372 -19.43 12.13 0.92
C ALA A 372 -19.84 11.01 1.90
N PHE A 373 -18.99 9.99 2.10
CA PHE A 373 -19.27 8.84 2.96
C PHE A 373 -18.26 8.67 4.11
N LEU A 374 -17.08 9.27 3.99
CA LEU A 374 -15.99 9.18 4.95
C LEU A 374 -15.63 10.58 5.44
N THR A 375 -15.26 10.73 6.70
CA THR A 375 -14.78 12.02 7.21
C THR A 375 -13.26 12.05 7.32
N PRO A 376 -12.63 13.22 7.20
CA PRO A 376 -11.21 13.36 7.52
C PRO A 376 -10.85 12.94 8.95
N GLU A 377 -11.72 13.18 9.95
CA GLU A 377 -11.49 12.76 11.34
C GLU A 377 -11.39 11.24 11.49
N GLU A 378 -12.24 10.49 10.77
CA GLU A 378 -12.20 9.03 10.71
C GLU A 378 -10.86 8.56 10.14
N ILE A 379 -10.48 9.07 8.97
CA ILE A 379 -9.27 8.64 8.25
C ILE A 379 -8.00 9.01 9.02
N VAL A 380 -7.92 10.22 9.58
CA VAL A 380 -6.80 10.61 10.44
C VAL A 380 -6.78 9.79 11.74
N GLY A 381 -7.95 9.48 12.30
CA GLY A 381 -8.13 8.57 13.43
C GLY A 381 -7.50 7.20 13.16
N THR A 382 -7.86 6.59 12.03
CA THR A 382 -7.34 5.29 11.59
C THR A 382 -5.83 5.30 11.37
N MET A 383 -5.29 6.32 10.67
CA MET A 383 -3.83 6.45 10.54
C MET A 383 -3.15 6.53 11.90
N THR A 384 -3.73 7.28 12.85
CA THR A 384 -3.21 7.42 14.21
C THR A 384 -3.29 6.10 15.00
N ALA A 385 -4.39 5.35 14.87
CA ALA A 385 -4.58 4.01 15.43
C ALA A 385 -3.59 2.99 14.84
N CYS A 386 -3.22 3.17 13.57
CA CYS A 386 -2.17 2.43 12.90
C CYS A 386 -0.75 2.83 13.31
N GLY A 387 -0.55 3.85 14.12
CA GLY A 387 0.79 4.13 14.64
C GLY A 387 1.65 5.07 13.79
N VAL A 388 1.08 5.87 12.88
CA VAL A 388 1.87 6.88 12.14
C VAL A 388 2.49 7.92 13.08
N ASP A 389 3.67 8.45 12.73
CA ASP A 389 4.42 9.47 13.50
C ASP A 389 4.33 10.88 12.90
N GLY A 390 3.48 11.01 11.89
CA GLY A 390 3.27 12.15 11.00
C GLY A 390 2.68 11.64 9.68
N TYR A 391 2.27 12.53 8.77
CA TYR A 391 1.82 12.10 7.45
C TYR A 391 2.11 13.16 6.36
N THR A 392 2.22 12.68 5.13
CA THR A 392 2.17 13.50 3.91
C THR A 392 0.84 13.26 3.20
N SER A 393 0.26 14.32 2.64
CA SER A 393 -0.95 14.21 1.83
C SER A 393 -0.80 14.78 0.44
N TYR A 394 -1.52 14.19 -0.51
CA TYR A 394 -1.68 14.71 -1.86
C TYR A 394 -3.04 15.38 -2.02
N GLY A 395 -3.10 16.34 -2.94
CA GLY A 395 -4.35 16.83 -3.50
C GLY A 395 -4.71 18.25 -3.10
N MET A 396 -3.73 19.13 -2.85
CA MET A 396 -4.02 20.55 -2.63
C MET A 396 -4.68 21.19 -3.85
N ASN A 397 -4.08 21.01 -5.05
CA ASN A 397 -4.53 21.65 -6.28
C ASN A 397 -4.06 20.92 -7.57
N GLY A 398 -4.64 19.75 -7.89
CA GLY A 398 -4.43 18.99 -9.13
C GLY A 398 -5.76 18.44 -9.67
N LEU A 399 -6.21 18.92 -10.83
CA LEU A 399 -7.52 18.57 -11.40
C LEU A 399 -7.57 17.20 -12.08
N ASP A 400 -6.46 16.80 -12.68
CA ASP A 400 -6.29 15.54 -13.42
C ASP A 400 -6.50 14.29 -12.54
N ASP A 401 -6.16 14.40 -11.25
CA ASP A 401 -6.37 13.36 -10.24
C ASP A 401 -7.49 13.73 -9.24
N GLY A 402 -8.22 14.81 -9.48
CA GLY A 402 -9.31 15.28 -8.61
C GLY A 402 -8.85 15.86 -7.25
N GLY A 403 -7.54 16.04 -7.06
CA GLY A 403 -6.91 16.59 -5.86
C GLY A 403 -7.18 18.08 -5.70
N VAL A 404 -8.42 18.47 -5.41
CA VAL A 404 -8.87 19.86 -5.23
C VAL A 404 -9.26 20.15 -3.78
N LEU A 405 -8.39 19.81 -2.83
CA LEU A 405 -8.60 20.07 -1.40
C LEU A 405 -8.96 21.55 -1.13
N ASN A 406 -8.36 22.48 -1.86
CA ASN A 406 -8.66 23.90 -1.76
C ASN A 406 -10.09 24.30 -2.16
N ARG A 407 -10.87 23.37 -2.75
CA ARG A 407 -12.26 23.55 -3.18
C ARG A 407 -13.25 22.67 -2.43
N MET A 408 -12.79 21.90 -1.44
CA MET A 408 -13.68 21.08 -0.62
C MET A 408 -14.56 21.98 0.27
N GLU A 409 -15.74 21.47 0.62
CA GLU A 409 -16.72 22.16 1.46
C GLU A 409 -16.18 22.47 2.88
N ASP A 410 -16.72 23.51 3.51
CA ASP A 410 -16.26 23.99 4.82
C ASP A 410 -16.32 22.91 5.92
N ASP A 411 -17.33 22.03 5.87
CA ASP A 411 -17.51 20.95 6.84
C ASP A 411 -16.42 19.87 6.73
N PHE A 412 -15.99 19.55 5.50
CA PHE A 412 -14.84 18.72 5.22
C PHE A 412 -13.55 19.38 5.77
N LEU A 413 -13.32 20.65 5.45
CA LEU A 413 -12.11 21.38 5.88
C LEU A 413 -12.05 21.48 7.40
N ASP A 414 -13.18 21.72 8.06
CA ASP A 414 -13.31 21.73 9.50
C ASP A 414 -13.03 20.37 10.14
N SER A 415 -13.51 19.28 9.53
CA SER A 415 -13.19 17.92 9.97
C SER A 415 -11.69 17.64 9.84
N LEU A 416 -11.06 17.98 8.71
CA LEU A 416 -9.63 17.78 8.51
C LEU A 416 -8.80 18.57 9.54
N ARG A 417 -9.16 19.83 9.78
CA ARG A 417 -8.52 20.67 10.82
C ARG A 417 -8.63 20.05 12.21
N ARG A 418 -9.81 19.54 12.60
CA ARG A 418 -9.99 18.85 13.89
C ARG A 418 -9.16 17.58 13.97
N GLY A 419 -9.19 16.74 12.92
CA GLY A 419 -8.39 15.52 12.80
C GLY A 419 -6.91 15.80 12.97
N ASN A 420 -6.37 16.77 12.24
CA ASN A 420 -4.96 17.15 12.29
C ASN A 420 -4.54 17.70 13.65
N THR A 421 -5.37 18.56 14.23
CA THR A 421 -5.12 19.11 15.57
C THR A 421 -5.07 17.98 16.60
N TRP A 422 -6.07 17.11 16.58
CA TRP A 422 -6.17 15.98 17.49
C TRP A 422 -4.99 15.01 17.34
N CYS A 423 -4.66 14.63 16.10
CA CYS A 423 -3.54 13.73 15.79
C CYS A 423 -2.20 14.29 16.27
N ALA A 424 -1.95 15.58 16.03
CA ALA A 424 -0.74 16.25 16.49
C ALA A 424 -0.59 16.24 18.03
N GLU A 425 -1.68 16.18 18.77
CA GLU A 425 -1.69 16.12 20.24
C GLU A 425 -1.64 14.68 20.79
N VAL A 426 -2.09 13.70 20.02
CA VAL A 426 -2.14 12.28 20.41
C VAL A 426 -0.83 11.56 20.09
N ILE A 427 -0.22 11.78 18.93
CA ILE A 427 1.04 11.12 18.53
C ILE A 427 2.11 11.20 19.64
N PRO A 428 2.39 12.37 20.26
CA PRO A 428 3.40 12.45 21.32
C PRO A 428 3.04 11.67 22.59
N LYS A 429 1.75 11.41 22.85
CA LYS A 429 1.26 10.72 24.05
C LYS A 429 1.25 9.21 23.89
N ARG A 430 1.05 8.72 22.66
CA ARG A 430 0.80 7.32 22.31
C ARG A 430 1.98 6.37 22.60
N GLY A 431 3.20 6.90 22.65
CA GLY A 431 4.41 6.07 22.59
C GLY A 431 4.64 5.52 21.18
N LYS A 432 5.69 4.69 21.02
CA LYS A 432 6.15 4.22 19.70
C LYS A 432 5.53 2.90 19.26
N SER A 433 5.41 1.93 20.17
CA SER A 433 5.07 0.56 19.78
C SER A 433 3.57 0.27 19.93
N LYS A 434 2.94 -0.13 18.83
CA LYS A 434 1.62 -0.78 18.83
C LYS A 434 1.80 -2.21 19.37
N PHE A 435 0.80 -2.72 20.09
CA PHE A 435 0.76 -4.14 20.44
C PHE A 435 0.65 -5.00 19.17
N LYS A 436 1.15 -6.24 19.24
CA LYS A 436 1.15 -7.22 18.14
C LYS A 436 0.46 -8.49 18.61
N GLU A 437 -0.56 -8.93 17.89
CA GLU A 437 -1.33 -10.14 18.24
C GLU A 437 -1.44 -11.10 17.05
N ILE A 438 -1.85 -10.57 15.90
CA ILE A 438 -2.10 -11.34 14.67
C ILE A 438 -1.29 -10.75 13.52
N ALA A 439 -0.63 -11.62 12.77
CA ALA A 439 -0.02 -11.28 11.50
C ALA A 439 -0.91 -11.76 10.35
N ILE A 440 -1.07 -10.94 9.32
CA ILE A 440 -1.60 -11.34 8.01
C ILE A 440 -0.42 -11.39 7.04
N LEU A 441 -0.23 -12.52 6.37
CA LEU A 441 0.82 -12.65 5.35
C LEU A 441 0.40 -11.87 4.10
N PHE A 442 1.19 -10.87 3.72
CA PHE A 442 1.04 -10.15 2.47
C PHE A 442 1.21 -11.12 1.29
N PRO A 443 0.25 -11.20 0.35
CA PRO A 443 0.34 -12.09 -0.80
C PRO A 443 1.26 -11.50 -1.87
N SER A 444 2.57 -11.51 -1.60
CA SER A 444 3.62 -10.90 -2.43
C SER A 444 3.52 -11.29 -3.91
N GLU A 445 3.42 -12.58 -4.22
CA GLU A 445 3.40 -13.04 -5.62
C GLU A 445 2.17 -12.55 -6.39
N MET A 446 1.04 -12.40 -5.71
CA MET A 446 -0.16 -11.81 -6.31
C MET A 446 0.04 -10.31 -6.54
N SER A 447 0.62 -9.60 -5.57
CA SER A 447 0.96 -8.17 -5.71
C SER A 447 1.97 -7.92 -6.83
N ASP A 448 2.93 -8.83 -7.01
CA ASP A 448 4.06 -8.64 -7.91
C ASP A 448 3.75 -9.09 -9.33
N TYR A 449 2.92 -10.13 -9.48
CA TYR A 449 2.78 -10.84 -10.74
C TYR A 449 1.35 -10.90 -11.28
N GLU A 450 0.31 -10.57 -10.52
CA GLU A 450 -1.09 -10.78 -10.89
C GLU A 450 -1.89 -9.47 -11.08
N PRO A 451 -1.98 -8.99 -12.34
CA PRO A 451 -2.75 -7.80 -12.67
C PRO A 451 -4.25 -7.95 -12.39
N PHE A 452 -4.94 -6.82 -12.23
CA PHE A 452 -6.40 -6.77 -12.06
C PHE A 452 -7.20 -7.40 -13.21
N ASP A 453 -6.62 -7.44 -14.42
CA ASP A 453 -7.24 -8.04 -15.61
C ASP A 453 -7.40 -9.57 -15.48
N VAL A 454 -6.65 -10.20 -14.58
CA VAL A 454 -6.80 -11.64 -14.28
C VAL A 454 -8.13 -11.88 -13.56
N GLU A 455 -8.89 -12.88 -13.99
CA GLU A 455 -10.26 -13.09 -13.53
C GLU A 455 -10.33 -13.33 -12.02
N ASN A 456 -11.24 -12.61 -11.35
CA ASN A 456 -11.47 -12.64 -9.90
C ASN A 456 -10.32 -12.08 -9.03
N ASN A 457 -9.31 -11.42 -9.60
CA ASN A 457 -8.20 -10.83 -8.83
C ASN A 457 -8.70 -9.86 -7.75
N GLU A 458 -9.69 -9.02 -8.09
CA GLU A 458 -10.36 -8.13 -7.13
C GLU A 458 -10.89 -8.88 -5.89
N ILE A 459 -11.53 -10.03 -6.07
CA ILE A 459 -12.07 -10.83 -4.97
C ILE A 459 -10.94 -11.37 -4.09
N ARG A 460 -9.84 -11.82 -4.69
CA ARG A 460 -8.66 -12.31 -3.97
C ARG A 460 -7.97 -11.20 -3.17
N ARG A 461 -7.82 -10.00 -3.74
CA ARG A 461 -7.28 -8.83 -3.02
C ARG A 461 -8.19 -8.44 -1.84
N LEU A 462 -9.50 -8.48 -2.04
CA LEU A 462 -10.49 -8.25 -0.98
C LEU A 462 -10.49 -9.33 0.12
N ASP A 463 -9.98 -10.53 -0.15
CA ASP A 463 -9.83 -11.55 0.90
C ASP A 463 -8.87 -11.12 1.99
N MET A 464 -7.75 -10.48 1.64
CA MET A 464 -6.82 -9.90 2.61
C MET A 464 -7.45 -8.74 3.38
N LEU A 465 -8.13 -7.82 2.68
CA LEU A 465 -8.82 -6.69 3.33
C LEU A 465 -9.86 -7.20 4.32
N GLY A 466 -10.64 -8.21 3.95
CA GLY A 466 -11.66 -8.76 4.83
C GLY A 466 -11.09 -9.48 6.05
N TRP A 467 -9.96 -10.18 5.93
CA TRP A 467 -9.28 -10.69 7.12
C TRP A 467 -8.78 -9.57 8.03
N TYR A 468 -8.31 -8.48 7.46
CA TYR A 468 -7.91 -7.30 8.23
C TYR A 468 -9.10 -6.68 8.97
N GLU A 469 -10.22 -6.44 8.28
CA GLU A 469 -11.46 -5.91 8.85
C GLU A 469 -12.01 -6.81 9.97
N ILE A 470 -12.04 -8.14 9.75
CA ILE A 470 -12.45 -9.11 10.78
C ILE A 470 -11.61 -8.96 12.04
N CYS A 471 -10.28 -8.85 11.89
CA CYS A 471 -9.42 -8.71 13.06
C CYS A 471 -9.67 -7.41 13.82
N CYS A 472 -9.81 -6.29 13.11
CA CYS A 472 -10.09 -4.98 13.71
C CYS A 472 -11.45 -4.96 14.41
N ASP A 473 -12.49 -5.51 13.78
CA ASP A 473 -13.84 -5.62 14.34
C ASP A 473 -13.89 -6.48 15.61
N LEU A 474 -13.02 -7.48 15.68
CA LEU A 474 -12.84 -8.33 16.86
C LEU A 474 -11.79 -7.77 17.84
N GLY A 475 -11.27 -6.57 17.59
CA GLY A 475 -10.39 -5.83 18.50
C GLY A 475 -8.91 -6.22 18.50
N TYR A 476 -8.49 -7.11 17.61
CA TYR A 476 -7.12 -7.59 17.56
C TYR A 476 -6.16 -6.57 16.97
N GLN A 477 -4.94 -6.56 17.51
CA GLN A 477 -3.86 -5.73 17.00
C GLN A 477 -3.14 -6.47 15.86
N THR A 478 -3.57 -6.12 14.65
CA THR A 478 -3.15 -6.81 13.43
C THR A 478 -2.14 -6.02 12.62
N ASP A 479 -1.15 -6.75 12.12
CA ASP A 479 -0.09 -6.27 11.24
C ASP A 479 -0.09 -7.08 9.94
N VAL A 480 0.12 -6.41 8.81
CA VAL A 480 0.35 -7.06 7.51
C VAL A 480 1.86 -7.19 7.34
N ILE A 481 2.38 -8.42 7.35
CA ILE A 481 3.81 -8.72 7.24
C ILE A 481 4.12 -9.44 5.93
N SER A 482 5.32 -9.26 5.40
CA SER A 482 5.78 -9.96 4.19
C SER A 482 6.61 -11.19 4.52
N TYR A 483 6.98 -11.97 3.50
CA TYR A 483 7.95 -13.06 3.66
C TYR A 483 9.33 -12.53 4.11
N HIS A 484 9.71 -11.30 3.74
CA HIS A 484 10.96 -10.66 4.20
C HIS A 484 10.99 -10.55 5.73
N ASP A 485 9.86 -10.16 6.34
CA ASP A 485 9.74 -10.02 7.79
C ASP A 485 9.82 -11.38 8.51
N ILE A 486 9.27 -12.43 7.90
CA ILE A 486 9.38 -13.79 8.44
C ILE A 486 10.83 -14.25 8.40
N LEU A 487 11.57 -14.01 7.31
CA LEU A 487 13.00 -14.32 7.20
C LEU A 487 13.85 -13.55 8.23
N GLU A 488 13.37 -12.41 8.71
CA GLU A 488 13.96 -11.64 9.82
C GLU A 488 13.51 -12.12 11.22
N ASN A 489 12.78 -13.24 11.33
CA ASN A 489 12.22 -13.80 12.58
C ASN A 489 11.12 -12.96 13.25
N LYS A 490 10.54 -11.96 12.59
CA LYS A 490 9.50 -11.09 13.18
C LYS A 490 8.18 -11.81 13.45
N LEU A 491 7.94 -12.97 12.82
CA LEU A 491 6.74 -13.78 13.08
C LEU A 491 6.61 -14.20 14.56
N ASN A 492 7.72 -14.29 15.29
CA ASN A 492 7.73 -14.67 16.71
C ASN A 492 7.02 -13.67 17.63
N ASP A 493 6.80 -12.44 17.17
CA ASP A 493 6.06 -11.43 17.92
C ASP A 493 4.54 -11.68 17.93
N TYR A 494 4.06 -12.57 17.07
CA TYR A 494 2.64 -12.84 16.85
C TYR A 494 2.24 -14.22 17.38
N LYS A 495 0.94 -14.40 17.61
CA LYS A 495 0.36 -15.70 18.03
C LYS A 495 -0.33 -16.44 16.89
N MET A 496 -0.76 -15.71 15.87
CA MET A 496 -1.45 -16.26 14.71
C MET A 496 -0.91 -15.63 13.42
N LEU A 497 -0.78 -16.47 12.39
CA LEU A 497 -0.52 -16.07 11.01
C LEU A 497 -1.75 -16.42 10.16
N ILE A 498 -2.41 -15.41 9.62
CA ILE A 498 -3.48 -15.57 8.65
C ILE A 498 -2.88 -15.49 7.25
N VAL A 499 -3.25 -16.43 6.38
CA VAL A 499 -2.77 -16.55 5.01
C VAL A 499 -3.95 -16.32 4.05
N PRO A 500 -4.06 -15.11 3.48
CA PRO A 500 -5.05 -14.79 2.45
C PRO A 500 -4.82 -15.55 1.15
N SER A 501 -5.76 -15.39 0.22
CA SER A 501 -5.66 -15.90 -1.15
C SER A 501 -4.41 -15.41 -1.87
N ASN A 502 -3.70 -16.31 -2.54
CA ASN A 502 -2.52 -16.03 -3.36
C ASN A 502 -2.36 -17.11 -4.44
N ASP A 503 -2.96 -16.88 -5.61
CA ASP A 503 -2.97 -17.85 -6.71
C ASP A 503 -1.58 -18.02 -7.35
N CYS A 504 -0.70 -17.03 -7.14
CA CYS A 504 0.66 -16.99 -7.66
C CYS A 504 1.71 -17.54 -6.70
N TYR A 505 1.36 -18.08 -5.53
CA TYR A 505 2.34 -18.54 -4.52
C TYR A 505 3.41 -19.49 -5.08
N PHE A 506 3.08 -20.32 -6.06
CA PHE A 506 4.03 -21.25 -6.70
C PHE A 506 5.11 -20.57 -7.55
N ALA A 507 4.98 -19.27 -7.84
CA ALA A 507 5.86 -18.53 -8.72
C ALA A 507 7.26 -18.34 -8.14
N GLU A 508 7.40 -18.40 -6.82
CA GLU A 508 8.66 -18.28 -6.08
C GLU A 508 8.89 -19.46 -5.13
N GLU A 509 10.16 -19.71 -4.83
CA GLU A 509 10.58 -20.72 -3.85
C GLU A 509 10.69 -20.11 -2.45
N HIS A 510 9.97 -20.69 -1.50
CA HIS A 510 9.87 -20.17 -0.12
C HIS A 510 10.44 -21.11 0.94
N THR A 511 11.41 -21.95 0.57
CA THR A 511 11.91 -23.07 1.42
C THR A 511 12.27 -22.63 2.85
N ASP A 512 13.00 -21.52 3.00
CA ASP A 512 13.44 -21.02 4.30
C ASP A 512 12.27 -20.42 5.10
N MET A 513 11.42 -19.60 4.47
CA MET A 513 10.21 -19.08 5.12
C MET A 513 9.30 -20.22 5.60
N GLU A 514 9.04 -21.20 4.73
CA GLU A 514 8.21 -22.37 5.06
C GLU A 514 8.81 -23.17 6.22
N LYS A 515 10.13 -23.30 6.29
CA LYS A 515 10.82 -23.93 7.43
C LYS A 515 10.58 -23.16 8.71
N MET A 516 10.74 -21.84 8.69
CA MET A 516 10.53 -20.99 9.87
C MET A 516 9.07 -21.04 10.34
N ILE A 517 8.10 -21.05 9.42
CA ILE A 517 6.68 -21.19 9.76
C ILE A 517 6.40 -22.57 10.38
N ARG A 518 6.94 -23.66 9.82
CA ARG A 518 6.82 -25.00 10.42
C ARG A 518 7.35 -25.03 11.85
N GLU A 519 8.55 -24.51 12.06
CA GLU A 519 9.18 -24.44 13.40
C GLU A 519 8.38 -23.58 14.37
N TRP A 520 7.88 -22.43 13.92
CA TRP A 520 7.04 -21.54 14.72
C TRP A 520 5.72 -22.21 15.13
N VAL A 521 5.05 -22.92 14.22
CA VAL A 521 3.85 -23.71 14.53
C VAL A 521 4.16 -24.84 15.51
N THR A 522 5.22 -25.61 15.29
CA THR A 522 5.67 -26.65 16.24
C THR A 522 5.87 -26.10 17.66
N ASN A 523 6.28 -24.83 17.77
CA ASN A 523 6.47 -24.13 19.05
C ASN A 523 5.23 -23.46 19.63
N GLY A 524 4.05 -23.62 19.02
CA GLY A 524 2.77 -23.12 19.54
C GLY A 524 2.10 -22.05 18.70
N GLY A 525 2.69 -21.67 17.56
CA GLY A 525 2.07 -20.76 16.59
C GLY A 525 0.80 -21.35 15.96
N VAL A 526 -0.09 -20.47 15.52
CA VAL A 526 -1.34 -20.84 14.84
C VAL A 526 -1.33 -20.32 13.41
N VAL A 527 -1.54 -21.19 12.43
CA VAL A 527 -1.77 -20.78 11.03
C VAL A 527 -3.25 -20.91 10.72
N LEU A 528 -3.83 -19.88 10.12
CA LEU A 528 -5.17 -19.89 9.55
C LEU A 528 -5.05 -19.58 8.06
N HIS A 529 -5.66 -20.39 7.20
CA HIS A 529 -5.63 -20.15 5.75
C HIS A 529 -6.97 -20.38 5.07
N GLY A 530 -7.16 -19.71 3.94
CA GLY A 530 -8.27 -19.94 3.01
C GLY A 530 -8.10 -21.19 2.13
N PRO A 531 -9.00 -21.39 1.15
CA PRO A 531 -8.94 -22.52 0.25
C PRO A 531 -7.70 -22.45 -0.67
N ASP A 532 -7.27 -23.60 -1.19
CA ASP A 532 -6.15 -23.76 -2.12
C ASP A 532 -4.81 -23.09 -1.72
N CYS A 533 -4.53 -23.05 -0.42
CA CYS A 533 -3.33 -22.40 0.11
C CYS A 533 -2.04 -23.20 -0.19
N GLY A 534 -1.22 -22.69 -1.11
CA GLY A 534 0.09 -23.26 -1.45
C GLY A 534 1.06 -23.34 -0.27
N LEU A 535 1.08 -22.32 0.60
CA LEU A 535 1.89 -22.32 1.82
C LEU A 535 1.52 -23.50 2.75
N SER A 536 0.23 -23.72 2.97
CA SER A 536 -0.27 -24.81 3.83
C SER A 536 0.11 -26.19 3.29
N LYS A 537 -0.01 -26.36 1.96
CA LYS A 537 0.43 -27.57 1.27
C LYS A 537 1.92 -27.83 1.47
N ASN A 538 2.77 -26.82 1.27
CA ASN A 538 4.23 -27.00 1.35
C ASN A 538 4.73 -27.12 2.79
N CYS A 539 4.10 -26.42 3.74
CA CYS A 539 4.48 -26.48 5.16
C CYS A 539 3.99 -27.76 5.85
N PHE A 540 2.75 -28.18 5.59
CA PHE A 540 2.07 -29.16 6.43
C PHE A 540 1.49 -30.35 5.66
N GLY A 541 1.60 -30.37 4.33
CA GLY A 541 0.98 -31.40 3.49
C GLY A 541 -0.55 -31.35 3.50
N ILE A 542 -1.14 -30.23 3.96
CA ILE A 542 -2.59 -30.07 4.06
C ILE A 542 -3.10 -29.50 2.74
N GLN A 543 -3.95 -30.26 2.05
CA GLN A 543 -4.58 -29.85 0.81
C GLN A 543 -6.08 -30.14 0.87
N GLY A 544 -6.89 -29.17 0.43
CA GLY A 544 -8.32 -29.36 0.28
C GLY A 544 -8.66 -29.96 -1.09
N ILE A 545 -9.88 -30.47 -1.21
CA ILE A 545 -10.42 -31.00 -2.46
C ILE A 545 -11.37 -29.95 -3.01
N PRO A 546 -11.18 -29.47 -4.26
CA PRO A 546 -12.13 -28.55 -4.89
C PRO A 546 -13.57 -29.07 -4.82
N CYS A 547 -14.51 -28.18 -4.53
CA CYS A 547 -15.93 -28.51 -4.47
C CYS A 547 -16.79 -27.36 -4.99
N GLU A 548 -18.06 -27.66 -5.23
CA GLU A 548 -19.04 -26.64 -5.60
C GLU A 548 -19.29 -25.67 -4.44
N LYS A 549 -19.69 -24.45 -4.80
CA LYS A 549 -20.12 -23.44 -3.83
C LYS A 549 -21.31 -23.94 -3.03
N THR A 550 -21.08 -24.33 -1.78
CA THR A 550 -22.07 -24.97 -0.92
C THR A 550 -22.21 -24.19 0.40
N PRO A 551 -23.43 -23.92 0.91
CA PRO A 551 -23.62 -23.37 2.24
C PRO A 551 -22.92 -24.22 3.32
N TYR A 552 -22.48 -23.61 4.41
CA TYR A 552 -21.84 -24.32 5.52
C TYR A 552 -22.53 -24.04 6.85
N ILE A 553 -22.40 -24.95 7.80
CA ILE A 553 -23.14 -24.96 9.07
C ILE A 553 -22.14 -24.96 10.23
N TYR A 554 -22.20 -23.89 11.03
CA TYR A 554 -21.56 -23.80 12.34
C TYR A 554 -22.64 -23.82 13.44
N GLN A 555 -23.13 -22.64 13.83
CA GLN A 555 -24.34 -22.48 14.66
C GLN A 555 -25.58 -22.28 13.81
N LYS A 556 -25.42 -21.62 12.66
CA LYS A 556 -26.45 -21.39 11.65
C LYS A 556 -25.89 -21.68 10.27
N PRO A 557 -26.75 -21.97 9.28
CA PRO A 557 -26.33 -22.06 7.88
C PRO A 557 -25.85 -20.70 7.36
N VAL A 558 -24.69 -20.70 6.73
CA VAL A 558 -24.04 -19.52 6.14
C VAL A 558 -23.85 -19.73 4.64
N ILE A 559 -24.20 -18.72 3.85
CA ILE A 559 -23.95 -18.70 2.41
C ILE A 559 -22.54 -18.16 2.18
N PRO A 560 -21.59 -18.96 1.65
CA PRO A 560 -20.26 -18.46 1.37
C PRO A 560 -20.26 -17.50 0.19
N GLN A 561 -19.27 -16.62 0.14
CA GLN A 561 -18.92 -15.81 -1.02
C GLN A 561 -17.42 -15.95 -1.30
N GLY A 562 -16.96 -15.43 -2.43
CA GLY A 562 -15.63 -15.71 -2.96
C GLY A 562 -15.67 -16.44 -4.29
N CYS A 563 -14.50 -16.78 -4.80
CA CYS A 563 -14.27 -17.44 -6.08
C CYS A 563 -13.71 -18.87 -5.95
N GLU A 564 -13.23 -19.29 -4.78
CA GLU A 564 -12.61 -20.59 -4.58
C GLU A 564 -13.24 -21.34 -3.40
N PHE A 565 -13.47 -22.66 -3.55
CA PHE A 565 -14.15 -23.50 -2.55
C PHE A 565 -13.51 -24.89 -2.46
N GLN A 566 -13.17 -25.31 -1.25
CA GLN A 566 -12.60 -26.63 -0.97
C GLN A 566 -13.28 -27.32 0.21
N ARG A 567 -13.21 -28.65 0.24
CA ARG A 567 -13.59 -29.49 1.38
C ARG A 567 -12.38 -30.26 1.90
N TYR A 568 -12.38 -30.60 3.19
CA TYR A 568 -11.30 -31.34 3.82
C TYR A 568 -11.77 -32.71 4.31
N GLU A 569 -10.92 -33.72 4.15
CA GLU A 569 -11.19 -35.08 4.62
C GLU A 569 -10.64 -35.32 6.04
N THR A 570 -9.49 -34.74 6.35
CA THR A 570 -8.78 -34.90 7.63
C THR A 570 -8.98 -33.68 8.55
N GLY A 571 -8.53 -33.81 9.81
CA GLY A 571 -8.69 -32.77 10.83
C GLY A 571 -10.02 -32.81 11.57
N ARG A 572 -10.04 -32.13 12.74
CA ARG A 572 -11.22 -31.95 13.58
C ARG A 572 -12.16 -30.97 12.88
N CYS A 573 -13.37 -31.41 12.59
CA CYS A 573 -14.39 -30.56 11.96
C CYS A 573 -14.80 -29.43 12.93
N ILE A 574 -14.67 -28.19 12.48
CA ILE A 574 -15.22 -26.99 13.15
C ILE A 574 -16.57 -26.64 12.53
N SER A 575 -16.64 -26.66 11.19
CA SER A 575 -17.85 -26.40 10.42
C SER A 575 -17.96 -27.38 9.26
N ALA A 576 -19.15 -27.91 9.02
CA ALA A 576 -19.43 -28.81 7.89
C ALA A 576 -20.14 -28.05 6.77
N TYR A 577 -20.02 -28.52 5.53
CA TYR A 577 -20.93 -28.10 4.48
C TYR A 577 -22.33 -28.65 4.73
N ALA A 578 -23.35 -27.94 4.26
CA ALA A 578 -24.72 -28.41 4.25
C ALA A 578 -24.87 -29.67 3.39
N ASP A 579 -25.98 -30.38 3.60
CA ASP A 579 -26.37 -31.58 2.84
C ASP A 579 -25.27 -32.66 2.80
N ASP A 580 -24.51 -32.77 3.90
CA ASP A 580 -23.42 -33.75 4.11
C ASP A 580 -22.31 -33.69 3.04
N ALA A 581 -22.10 -32.53 2.40
CA ALA A 581 -21.09 -32.35 1.35
C ALA A 581 -19.62 -32.35 1.83
N GLY A 582 -19.38 -32.56 3.12
CA GLY A 582 -18.06 -32.74 3.72
C GLY A 582 -17.70 -31.67 4.76
N LYS A 583 -16.44 -31.63 5.18
CA LYS A 583 -15.95 -30.65 6.16
C LYS A 583 -15.56 -29.36 5.46
N CYS A 584 -16.12 -28.24 5.90
CA CYS A 584 -15.83 -26.92 5.36
C CYS A 584 -14.65 -26.28 6.08
N ILE A 585 -14.64 -26.30 7.42
CA ILE A 585 -13.56 -25.74 8.23
C ILE A 585 -13.06 -26.84 9.16
N VAL A 586 -11.75 -27.08 9.14
CA VAL A 586 -11.10 -28.08 9.98
C VAL A 586 -9.92 -27.48 10.75
N MET A 587 -9.64 -28.07 11.90
CA MET A 587 -8.46 -27.75 12.70
C MET A 587 -7.60 -29.00 12.88
N GLN A 588 -6.31 -28.87 12.64
CA GLN A 588 -5.29 -29.89 12.88
C GLN A 588 -4.31 -29.41 13.95
N GLU A 589 -3.96 -30.27 14.89
CA GLU A 589 -2.93 -30.01 15.89
C GLU A 589 -1.58 -30.47 15.35
N ILE A 590 -0.58 -29.59 15.38
CA ILE A 590 0.78 -29.86 14.93
C ILE A 590 1.70 -29.60 16.12
N GLU A 591 2.03 -30.67 16.83
CA GLU A 591 2.72 -30.62 18.12
C GLU A 591 2.03 -29.66 19.11
N LYS A 592 2.61 -28.48 19.39
CA LYS A 592 2.02 -27.47 20.29
C LYS A 592 1.14 -26.46 19.56
N GLY A 593 1.28 -26.34 18.25
CA GLY A 593 0.56 -25.38 17.42
C GLY A 593 -0.63 -25.98 16.70
N LYS A 594 -1.25 -25.16 15.86
CA LYS A 594 -2.49 -25.49 15.16
C LYS A 594 -2.49 -24.96 13.74
N VAL A 595 -3.12 -25.71 12.84
CA VAL A 595 -3.45 -25.25 11.48
C VAL A 595 -4.96 -25.30 11.31
N ILE A 596 -5.57 -24.16 11.01
CA ILE A 596 -6.99 -23.99 10.72
C ILE A 596 -7.13 -23.81 9.21
N SER A 597 -7.81 -24.76 8.57
CA SER A 597 -8.01 -24.78 7.13
C SER A 597 -9.46 -24.45 6.81
N CYS A 598 -9.68 -23.32 6.14
CA CYS A 598 -11.00 -22.84 5.75
C CYS A 598 -11.25 -23.15 4.28
N GLY A 599 -12.33 -23.89 4.01
CA GLY A 599 -12.74 -24.26 2.67
C GLY A 599 -13.37 -23.13 1.85
N VAL A 600 -13.47 -21.93 2.43
CA VAL A 600 -14.13 -20.76 1.85
C VAL A 600 -13.26 -19.52 2.13
N GLN A 601 -13.33 -18.53 1.25
CA GLN A 601 -12.67 -17.23 1.43
C GLN A 601 -13.47 -16.38 2.43
N LEU A 602 -13.21 -16.58 3.73
CA LEU A 602 -13.94 -15.90 4.82
C LEU A 602 -13.71 -14.39 4.79
N GLY A 603 -12.49 -13.93 4.47
CA GLY A 603 -12.18 -12.52 4.32
C GLY A 603 -13.02 -11.91 3.19
N ALA A 604 -12.96 -12.48 1.98
CA ALA A 604 -13.74 -11.99 0.84
C ALA A 604 -15.25 -12.03 1.12
N SER A 605 -15.71 -13.04 1.86
CA SER A 605 -17.11 -13.14 2.29
C SER A 605 -17.55 -12.05 3.26
N TYR A 606 -16.64 -11.58 4.11
CA TYR A 606 -16.93 -10.57 5.12
C TYR A 606 -17.13 -9.19 4.50
N VAL A 607 -16.31 -8.84 3.53
CA VAL A 607 -16.33 -7.53 2.85
C VAL A 607 -17.12 -7.51 1.56
N ALA A 608 -17.81 -8.60 1.23
CA ALA A 608 -18.54 -8.72 0.00
C ALA A 608 -19.61 -7.62 -0.13
N LYS A 609 -19.59 -6.91 -1.26
CA LYS A 609 -20.53 -5.82 -1.57
C LYS A 609 -21.98 -6.28 -1.69
N ASN A 610 -22.19 -7.46 -2.27
CA ASN A 610 -23.52 -7.97 -2.60
C ASN A 610 -23.94 -9.06 -1.62
N ILE A 611 -25.22 -9.08 -1.25
CA ILE A 611 -25.82 -10.18 -0.50
C ILE A 611 -26.24 -11.28 -1.48
N PRO A 612 -25.74 -12.53 -1.36
CA PRO A 612 -26.14 -13.62 -2.23
C PRO A 612 -27.59 -14.03 -1.96
N HIS A 613 -28.28 -14.47 -3.02
CA HIS A 613 -29.55 -15.16 -2.88
C HIS A 613 -29.35 -16.51 -2.18
N VAL A 614 -30.36 -16.96 -1.44
CA VAL A 614 -30.42 -18.35 -0.96
C VAL A 614 -30.36 -19.28 -2.18
N PRO A 615 -29.43 -20.26 -2.21
CA PRO A 615 -29.33 -21.16 -3.35
C PRO A 615 -30.65 -21.92 -3.57
N TYR A 616 -31.05 -22.10 -4.83
CA TYR A 616 -32.38 -22.66 -5.17
C TYR A 616 -32.59 -24.07 -4.59
N GLU A 617 -31.53 -24.87 -4.53
CA GLU A 617 -31.51 -26.21 -3.93
C GLU A 617 -31.84 -26.20 -2.43
N GLN A 618 -31.59 -25.08 -1.73
CA GLN A 618 -31.91 -24.90 -0.31
C GLN A 618 -33.35 -24.45 -0.07
N ARG A 619 -34.11 -24.15 -1.14
CA ARG A 619 -35.54 -23.78 -1.09
C ARG A 619 -35.82 -22.64 -0.11
N ASN A 620 -36.63 -22.89 0.91
CA ASN A 620 -37.06 -21.94 1.93
C ASN A 620 -36.28 -22.07 3.25
N LYS A 621 -35.13 -22.76 3.26
CA LYS A 621 -34.26 -22.83 4.44
C LYS A 621 -33.71 -21.43 4.74
N GLU A 622 -33.72 -21.06 6.01
CA GLU A 622 -33.17 -19.80 6.49
C GLU A 622 -31.63 -19.84 6.43
N MET A 623 -31.03 -18.97 5.63
CA MET A 623 -29.58 -18.86 5.46
C MET A 623 -29.19 -17.40 5.26
N TYR A 624 -28.02 -17.02 5.76
CA TYR A 624 -27.52 -15.64 5.67
C TYR A 624 -26.05 -15.61 5.26
N PRO A 625 -25.56 -14.50 4.71
CA PRO A 625 -24.13 -14.26 4.60
C PRO A 625 -23.50 -14.17 6.00
N ILE A 626 -22.18 -14.33 6.09
CA ILE A 626 -21.46 -14.43 7.38
C ILE A 626 -21.75 -13.23 8.31
N ILE A 627 -21.83 -12.02 7.75
CA ILE A 627 -22.04 -10.79 8.51
C ILE A 627 -23.47 -10.63 9.05
N GLN A 628 -24.47 -11.29 8.45
CA GLN A 628 -25.86 -11.29 8.96
C GLN A 628 -26.23 -12.58 9.69
N ALA A 629 -25.39 -13.62 9.63
CA ALA A 629 -25.65 -14.89 10.29
C ALA A 629 -25.73 -14.78 11.82
N ARG A 630 -25.09 -13.75 12.41
CA ARG A 630 -24.95 -13.57 13.87
C ARG A 630 -24.39 -14.86 14.52
N SER A 631 -23.28 -15.33 13.96
CA SER A 631 -22.56 -16.53 14.36
C SER A 631 -21.30 -16.11 15.12
N THR A 632 -20.89 -16.89 16.12
CA THR A 632 -19.60 -16.68 16.82
C THR A 632 -18.42 -17.31 16.08
N LEU A 633 -18.60 -17.81 14.86
CA LEU A 633 -17.57 -18.52 14.10
C LEU A 633 -16.24 -17.75 14.06
N LEU A 634 -16.24 -16.47 13.69
CA LEU A 634 -15.01 -15.69 13.56
C LEU A 634 -14.35 -15.44 14.91
N GLU A 635 -15.14 -15.18 15.96
CA GLU A 635 -14.67 -15.07 17.35
C GLU A 635 -14.00 -16.37 17.82
N ASP A 636 -14.60 -17.52 17.50
CA ASP A 636 -14.08 -18.83 17.90
C ASP A 636 -12.81 -19.21 17.11
N LEU A 637 -12.70 -18.82 15.84
CA LEU A 637 -11.51 -19.05 15.02
C LEU A 637 -10.33 -18.19 15.49
N LEU A 638 -10.53 -16.89 15.67
CA LEU A 638 -9.46 -15.99 16.13
C LEU A 638 -9.15 -16.17 17.62
N GLY A 639 -10.16 -16.47 18.44
CA GLY A 639 -10.02 -16.70 19.88
C GLY A 639 -9.07 -17.83 20.27
N VAL A 640 -8.68 -18.68 19.31
CA VAL A 640 -7.59 -19.66 19.47
C VAL A 640 -6.25 -18.99 19.84
N CYS A 641 -6.01 -17.74 19.43
CA CYS A 641 -4.81 -16.98 19.79
C CYS A 641 -4.91 -16.23 21.14
N GLY A 642 -6.08 -16.26 21.78
CA GLY A 642 -6.37 -15.53 23.01
C GLY A 642 -7.38 -14.40 22.80
N LYS A 643 -7.72 -13.69 23.88
CA LYS A 643 -8.60 -12.52 23.82
C LYS A 643 -7.81 -11.29 23.35
N PRO A 644 -8.43 -10.39 22.57
CA PRO A 644 -7.78 -9.16 22.12
C PRO A 644 -7.43 -8.24 23.29
N VAL A 645 -6.25 -7.63 23.23
CA VAL A 645 -5.75 -6.69 24.26
C VAL A 645 -6.58 -5.41 24.35
N SER A 646 -7.30 -5.03 23.30
CA SER A 646 -8.20 -3.86 23.29
C SER A 646 -9.37 -4.04 24.26
N GLY A 647 -9.85 -5.27 24.44
CA GLY A 647 -11.08 -5.57 25.17
C GLY A 647 -12.36 -5.11 24.46
N ILE A 648 -12.28 -4.70 23.20
CA ILE A 648 -13.41 -4.21 22.40
C ILE A 648 -13.62 -5.18 21.24
N CYS A 649 -14.80 -5.80 21.16
CA CYS A 649 -15.18 -6.74 20.11
C CYS A 649 -16.50 -6.26 19.51
N GLU A 650 -16.39 -5.28 18.62
CA GLU A 650 -17.51 -4.46 18.16
C GLU A 650 -17.29 -4.06 16.69
N ARG A 651 -18.05 -4.66 15.79
CA ARG A 651 -17.94 -4.43 14.33
C ARG A 651 -18.01 -2.96 13.94
N GLY A 652 -17.03 -2.42 13.22
CA GLY A 652 -17.00 -0.99 12.87
C GLY A 652 -16.39 -0.09 13.96
N ILE A 653 -15.87 -0.65 15.05
CA ILE A 653 -15.10 0.08 16.07
C ILE A 653 -13.66 -0.41 16.01
N GLU A 654 -12.80 0.33 15.33
CA GLU A 654 -11.38 0.02 15.25
C GLU A 654 -10.67 0.46 16.54
N ALA A 655 -9.73 -0.36 17.03
CA ALA A 655 -8.87 -0.02 18.16
C ALA A 655 -7.39 -0.17 17.82
N GLY A 656 -6.62 0.90 18.01
CA GLY A 656 -5.15 0.89 18.01
C GLY A 656 -4.62 0.97 19.43
N VAL A 657 -4.01 -0.11 19.94
CA VAL A 657 -3.57 -0.22 21.33
C VAL A 657 -2.07 -0.04 21.44
N PHE A 658 -1.66 0.84 22.34
CA PHE A 658 -0.28 1.22 22.60
C PHE A 658 0.04 1.11 24.09
N GLU A 659 1.31 1.29 24.44
CA GLU A 659 1.78 1.19 25.84
C GLU A 659 1.02 2.15 26.76
N THR A 660 0.84 3.40 26.34
CA THR A 660 0.30 4.51 27.14
C THR A 660 -1.19 4.73 27.00
N GLY A 661 -1.89 3.99 26.13
CA GLY A 661 -3.30 4.22 25.84
C GLY A 661 -3.77 3.52 24.58
N MET A 662 -4.95 3.90 24.10
CA MET A 662 -5.50 3.39 22.84
C MET A 662 -6.23 4.49 22.06
N VAL A 663 -6.23 4.36 20.74
CA VAL A 663 -7.10 5.11 19.85
C VAL A 663 -8.30 4.23 19.52
N LEU A 664 -9.51 4.78 19.60
CA LEU A 664 -10.73 4.17 19.03
C LEU A 664 -11.23 5.01 17.87
N VAL A 665 -11.66 4.36 16.80
CA VAL A 665 -12.26 4.98 15.62
C VAL A 665 -13.61 4.35 15.36
N ASN A 666 -14.62 5.18 15.13
CA ASN A 666 -15.97 4.71 14.82
C ASN A 666 -16.25 4.83 13.32
N HIS A 667 -16.26 3.70 12.62
CA HIS A 667 -16.57 3.61 11.17
C HIS A 667 -18.07 3.52 10.89
N ARG A 668 -18.90 3.50 11.93
CA ARG A 668 -20.35 3.33 11.81
C ARG A 668 -21.01 4.68 11.54
N SER A 669 -22.21 4.62 10.96
CA SER A 669 -23.13 5.74 10.85
C SER A 669 -23.89 6.06 12.16
N THR A 670 -23.61 5.33 13.25
CA THR A 670 -24.27 5.48 14.54
C THR A 670 -23.26 5.74 15.67
N PRO A 671 -23.60 6.55 16.70
CA PRO A 671 -22.73 6.78 17.83
C PRO A 671 -22.38 5.48 18.59
N TYR A 672 -21.24 5.49 19.25
CA TYR A 672 -20.76 4.39 20.10
C TYR A 672 -20.52 4.87 21.53
N GLU A 673 -21.07 4.14 22.50
CA GLU A 673 -20.83 4.39 23.92
C GLU A 673 -19.55 3.66 24.33
N ILE A 674 -18.50 4.42 24.68
CA ILE A 674 -17.18 3.89 25.09
C ILE A 674 -17.29 3.05 26.38
N GLY A 675 -18.40 3.18 27.11
CA GLY A 675 -18.66 2.44 28.34
C GLY A 675 -17.70 2.82 29.47
N ASN A 676 -17.34 1.83 30.29
CA ASN A 676 -16.57 2.01 31.53
C ASN A 676 -15.04 1.98 31.31
N LEU A 677 -14.55 2.16 30.08
CA LEU A 677 -13.09 2.25 29.84
C LEU A 677 -12.52 3.41 30.66
N LYS A 678 -11.56 3.11 31.53
CA LYS A 678 -10.92 4.10 32.41
C LYS A 678 -9.92 4.96 31.64
N GLY A 679 -9.55 6.10 32.22
CA GLY A 679 -8.56 6.99 31.64
C GLY A 679 -9.09 8.30 31.06
N ASN A 680 -8.16 9.24 30.84
CA ASN A 680 -8.46 10.53 30.24
C ASN A 680 -8.79 10.36 28.76
N ARG A 681 -9.89 10.98 28.33
CA ARG A 681 -10.40 10.87 26.97
C ARG A 681 -10.16 12.16 26.21
N LYS A 682 -9.78 12.03 24.94
CA LYS A 682 -9.62 13.16 24.03
C LYS A 682 -10.26 12.81 22.70
N PHE A 683 -11.43 13.38 22.44
CA PHE A 683 -12.19 13.18 21.21
C PHE A 683 -11.72 14.16 20.13
N THR A 684 -11.84 13.76 18.86
CA THR A 684 -11.71 14.71 17.73
C THR A 684 -12.87 15.71 17.73
N ASN A 685 -14.09 15.23 18.04
CA ASN A 685 -15.32 16.01 18.11
C ASN A 685 -16.16 15.62 19.35
N PRO A 686 -15.95 16.29 20.51
CA PRO A 686 -16.62 15.93 21.75
C PRO A 686 -18.07 16.44 21.81
N VAL A 687 -19.01 15.55 22.14
CA VAL A 687 -20.38 15.93 22.57
C VAL A 687 -20.54 15.81 24.09
N ASN A 688 -19.91 14.79 24.66
CA ASN A 688 -19.75 14.55 26.09
C ASN A 688 -18.53 13.64 26.30
N ASP A 689 -18.31 13.18 27.53
CA ASP A 689 -17.13 12.37 27.85
C ASP A 689 -17.30 10.86 27.55
N THR A 690 -18.46 10.38 27.09
CA THR A 690 -18.76 8.94 26.91
C THR A 690 -19.07 8.49 25.49
N VAL A 691 -19.52 9.41 24.64
CA VAL A 691 -20.02 9.10 23.30
C VAL A 691 -18.96 9.41 22.25
N LEU A 692 -18.57 8.38 21.50
CA LEU A 692 -17.80 8.51 20.26
C LEU A 692 -18.78 8.68 19.08
N LEU A 693 -18.69 9.81 18.38
CA LEU A 693 -19.57 10.11 17.25
C LEU A 693 -19.28 9.19 16.04
N PRO A 694 -20.26 9.00 15.13
CA PRO A 694 -20.02 8.41 13.81
C PRO A 694 -18.83 9.05 13.11
N HIS A 695 -18.03 8.27 12.40
CA HIS A 695 -16.92 8.74 11.58
C HIS A 695 -16.01 9.73 12.33
N SER A 696 -15.58 9.35 13.53
CA SER A 696 -14.73 10.17 14.40
C SER A 696 -13.82 9.30 15.27
N ALA A 697 -12.87 9.91 15.98
CA ALA A 697 -11.91 9.19 16.80
C ALA A 697 -11.76 9.75 18.22
N VAL A 698 -11.24 8.92 19.11
CA VAL A 698 -10.92 9.26 20.49
C VAL A 698 -9.63 8.59 20.94
N TRP A 699 -8.82 9.32 21.68
CA TRP A 699 -7.69 8.79 22.43
C TRP A 699 -8.11 8.55 23.87
N ILE A 700 -7.77 7.38 24.42
CA ILE A 700 -8.00 7.00 25.81
C ILE A 700 -6.64 6.69 26.44
N GLU A 701 -6.18 7.55 27.34
CA GLU A 701 -4.93 7.38 28.08
C GLU A 701 -5.08 6.27 29.13
N ARG A 702 -4.11 5.36 29.25
CA ARG A 702 -4.10 4.34 30.31
C ARG A 702 -3.74 5.00 31.65
N GLU A 703 -4.48 4.62 32.70
CA GLU A 703 -4.22 5.03 34.09
C GLU A 703 -2.99 4.36 34.71
#